data_AF-A0AAV1E6K3-F1
#
_entry.id   AF-A0AAV1E6K3-F1
#
_cell.length_a   1.000
_cell.length_b   1.000
_cell.length_c   1.000
_cell.angle_alpha   90.00
_cell.angle_beta   90.00
_cell.angle_gamma   90.00
#
_symmetry.space_group_name_H-M   'P 1'
#
loop_
_entity.id
_entity.type
_entity.pdbx_description
1 polymer ?
#
loop_
_entity_poly.entity_id
_entity_poly.type
_entity_poly.pdbx_seq_one_letter_code
_entity_poly.pdbx_strand_id
1 'polypeptide(L)'
;MDPHVDGQALLPPPPPAIIPQGVVPLKAMEIKRVPMARPKNNGLGRKGQKIPLNTGRSGSPEGDGSLNEGDKKRSRRQGRSKTYKVTISYATKIPLQAIANALSVKESEQFQDAMRVLDIILRQNAAKQACLLVRQSFFHNHPKNFIPLGGGVVGCRGFHSSFRATQGGLSLNIDVSTTMIVKPGPVIDFLKENQNVKDSSKIDWVKAKRMLKNLRITVSPSNQEQKITGLSDRICRDQRFSFKRGNEDPVEVTVYEYFVHYRKIPLRESGALYCINVGKPKRPTFIPIELCSLVSLQRYTKSLSNLQRSAIVEASRQKPQEKMTTLTDALRVSNYNADHLLASSGISINCNFTQVEGRVLPAPRLKVGNGKDFIPRNGRWNFNNQKLVEPVTIERWAAVNFSASCDVGHLCRELIKCGNLKGIHLSGSFPTFQENPRHRHSPPHVRVQHMFQEMEQKLPRDPPQFLLCILPERKNCDIYGPWKRRCLSEVGIVTQCISPPRQVKDQYLTNVLLKINAKMGGINSFLTVERSPSIPIAGRVPTLILGMDVSHGSPGRADVPSIAAVVSSRCWPLISRYRAVVRTQSPKTELIDSLCKKLPNGEDEGIFRELLDDFFRSSGRKPEQIIIFRDGVSESQFNQVLNTELDQIMEACKLPYDEQWRPKFMLVVAQKNHHTKFFKAGGSPDNVPPGTVIDNGVCHPRNNDFYMCAHAGLIGTTRPTHYHVLYDELRCSADELQELVHSLSYVYQRSTSAISIVAPIYYAHLAAAQVSQFIKFDELSETSSGHGGLTSTGVLVPQLPKLHKNVRNSMFFC
;
A
#
# COMPACT_ATOMS: atom_id res chain seq x y z
N MET A 1 26.57 -67.71 -5.64
CA MET A 1 27.67 -67.29 -4.75
C MET A 1 27.30 -65.92 -4.21
N ASP A 2 26.64 -65.91 -3.06
CA ASP A 2 26.84 -64.86 -2.03
C ASP A 2 28.16 -65.18 -1.31
N PRO A 3 28.87 -64.25 -0.62
CA PRO A 3 28.27 -63.25 0.29
C PRO A 3 28.99 -61.87 0.41
N HIS A 4 28.25 -60.82 0.80
CA HIS A 4 28.35 -60.15 2.11
C HIS A 4 27.70 -58.75 2.12
N VAL A 5 26.81 -58.59 3.10
CA VAL A 5 26.11 -57.39 3.54
C VAL A 5 26.89 -56.76 4.70
N ASP A 6 27.09 -55.44 4.67
CA ASP A 6 27.32 -54.54 5.81
C ASP A 6 26.68 -53.19 5.42
N GLY A 7 25.79 -52.53 6.17
CA GLY A 7 25.65 -52.47 7.62
C GLY A 7 25.87 -51.02 8.10
N GLN A 8 25.20 -50.01 7.53
CA GLN A 8 25.23 -48.64 8.08
C GLN A 8 24.16 -48.49 9.16
N ALA A 9 24.62 -48.55 10.41
CA ALA A 9 23.82 -48.35 11.62
C ALA A 9 23.23 -46.94 11.70
N LEU A 10 21.93 -46.87 11.97
CA LEU A 10 21.24 -45.69 12.48
C LEU A 10 21.80 -45.34 13.88
N LEU A 11 22.30 -44.13 14.05
CA LEU A 11 22.59 -43.59 15.39
C LEU A 11 21.28 -43.48 16.19
N PRO A 12 21.23 -43.92 17.46
CA PRO A 12 20.05 -43.75 18.29
C PRO A 12 19.83 -42.26 18.63
N PRO A 13 18.58 -41.84 18.86
CA PRO A 13 18.28 -40.47 19.28
C PRO A 13 18.95 -40.16 20.63
N PRO A 14 19.38 -38.90 20.86
CA PRO A 14 19.99 -38.52 22.12
C PRO A 14 18.99 -38.68 23.28
N PRO A 15 19.45 -39.06 24.48
CA PRO A 15 18.58 -39.23 25.64
C PRO A 15 17.96 -37.88 26.05
N PRO A 16 16.74 -37.88 26.64
CA PRO A 16 16.11 -36.67 27.13
C PRO A 16 16.97 -36.03 28.24
N ALA A 17 17.01 -34.69 28.25
CA ALA A 17 17.78 -33.92 29.22
C ALA A 17 17.32 -34.23 30.66
N ILE A 18 18.24 -34.76 31.46
CA ILE A 18 18.04 -34.97 32.90
C ILE A 18 18.08 -33.60 33.57
N ILE A 19 16.92 -33.14 34.07
CA ILE A 19 16.83 -31.95 34.92
C ILE A 19 17.39 -32.33 36.30
N PRO A 20 18.42 -31.63 36.83
CA PRO A 20 18.92 -31.90 38.17
C PRO A 20 17.80 -31.70 39.20
N GLN A 21 17.63 -32.67 40.10
CA GLN A 21 16.72 -32.52 41.25
C GLN A 21 17.18 -31.32 42.10
N GLY A 22 16.34 -30.29 42.18
CA GLY A 22 16.62 -29.03 42.89
C GLY A 22 16.39 -27.75 42.09
N VAL A 23 16.11 -27.83 40.78
CA VAL A 23 15.80 -26.64 39.97
C VAL A 23 14.29 -26.41 39.92
N VAL A 24 13.81 -25.38 40.62
CA VAL A 24 12.42 -24.89 40.49
C VAL A 24 12.32 -24.01 39.24
N PRO A 25 11.43 -24.33 38.27
CA PRO A 25 11.20 -23.45 37.12
C PRO A 25 10.55 -22.14 37.58
N LEU A 26 11.20 -21.01 37.34
CA LEU A 26 10.59 -19.69 37.49
C LEU A 26 9.39 -19.59 36.54
N LYS A 27 8.17 -19.59 37.10
CA LYS A 27 6.94 -19.22 36.40
C LYS A 27 7.18 -17.88 35.68
N ALA A 28 6.95 -17.87 34.37
CA ALA A 28 6.88 -16.66 33.58
C ALA A 28 5.87 -15.69 34.22
N MET A 29 6.35 -14.61 34.82
CA MET A 29 5.51 -13.49 35.22
C MET A 29 5.05 -12.77 33.95
N GLU A 30 3.73 -12.75 33.74
CA GLU A 30 3.07 -11.85 32.80
C GLU A 30 3.49 -10.40 33.09
N ILE A 31 4.32 -9.82 32.23
CA ILE A 31 4.54 -8.38 32.22
C ILE A 31 3.30 -7.74 31.58
N LYS A 32 2.27 -7.49 32.39
CA LYS A 32 1.18 -6.57 32.03
C LYS A 32 1.79 -5.17 31.82
N ARG A 33 1.89 -4.73 30.57
CA ARG A 33 2.17 -3.33 30.23
C ARG A 33 1.00 -2.46 30.71
N VAL A 34 1.16 -1.85 31.89
CA VAL A 34 0.26 -0.79 32.37
C VAL A 34 0.53 0.49 31.54
N PRO A 35 -0.50 1.16 30.99
CA PRO A 35 -0.30 2.42 30.29
C PRO A 35 0.13 3.52 31.27
N MET A 36 1.22 4.23 30.99
CA MET A 36 1.63 5.39 31.78
C MET A 36 0.55 6.49 31.75
N ALA A 37 -0.15 6.64 32.87
CA ALA A 37 -1.00 7.78 33.16
C ALA A 37 -0.15 9.05 33.31
N ARG A 38 -0.62 10.17 32.73
CA ARG A 38 -0.02 11.50 32.90
C ARG A 38 -0.13 11.92 34.37
N PRO A 39 0.97 12.32 35.06
CA PRO A 39 0.84 12.82 36.42
C PRO A 39 0.23 14.23 36.41
N LYS A 40 -0.86 14.37 37.16
CA LYS A 40 -1.43 15.65 37.61
C LYS A 40 -0.44 16.28 38.61
N ASN A 41 -0.14 17.56 38.40
CA ASN A 41 0.54 18.40 39.40
C ASN A 41 -0.31 18.48 40.67
N ASN A 42 0.24 18.06 41.80
CA ASN A 42 -0.08 18.59 43.12
C ASN A 42 1.24 18.70 43.91
N GLY A 43 1.46 19.87 44.50
CA GLY A 43 2.69 20.17 45.24
C GLY A 43 2.70 19.56 46.63
N LEU A 44 3.91 19.33 47.14
CA LEU A 44 4.37 19.62 48.50
C LEU A 44 5.84 19.17 48.59
N GLY A 45 6.69 20.05 49.13
CA GLY A 45 8.13 19.92 49.06
C GLY A 45 8.74 19.04 50.15
N ARG A 46 10.05 18.79 50.02
CA ARG A 46 11.01 18.74 51.14
C ARG A 46 12.45 18.79 50.62
N LYS A 47 13.28 19.34 51.50
CA LYS A 47 14.67 19.82 51.35
C LYS A 47 15.68 18.69 51.10
N GLY A 48 16.80 19.02 50.46
CA GLY A 48 18.00 18.17 50.37
C GLY A 48 19.17 18.89 49.71
N GLN A 49 20.26 19.05 50.47
CA GLN A 49 21.47 19.87 50.29
C GLN A 49 22.17 19.89 48.92
N LYS A 50 22.74 21.06 48.58
CA LYS A 50 23.80 21.26 47.58
C LYS A 50 25.11 21.60 48.28
N ILE A 51 26.20 20.98 47.83
CA ILE A 51 27.59 21.29 48.18
C ILE A 51 28.15 22.24 47.11
N PRO A 52 28.83 23.36 47.44
CA PRO A 52 29.40 24.28 46.45
C PRO A 52 30.90 24.01 46.24
N LEU A 53 31.39 24.23 45.02
CA LEU A 53 32.81 24.39 44.72
C LEU A 53 33.03 25.76 44.06
N ASN A 54 33.94 26.49 44.71
CA ASN A 54 34.33 27.88 44.52
C ASN A 54 35.42 28.01 43.44
N THR A 55 35.40 29.10 42.68
CA THR A 55 36.59 29.63 41.99
C THR A 55 36.64 31.15 42.19
N GLY A 56 37.68 31.63 42.89
CA GLY A 56 38.06 33.05 42.96
C GLY A 56 38.71 33.53 41.65
N ARG A 57 39.14 34.78 41.46
CA ARG A 57 39.30 35.97 42.30
C ARG A 57 39.37 37.19 41.36
N SER A 58 39.02 38.36 41.88
CA SER A 58 38.89 39.68 41.25
C SER A 58 40.20 40.49 41.15
N GLY A 59 40.20 41.52 40.30
CA GLY A 59 41.06 42.71 40.40
C GLY A 59 40.32 43.96 39.89
N SER A 60 40.17 44.98 40.75
CA SER A 60 39.64 46.33 40.50
C SER A 60 40.74 47.39 40.75
N PRO A 61 40.55 48.67 40.38
CA PRO A 61 40.25 49.69 41.42
C PRO A 61 39.21 50.74 40.95
N GLU A 62 38.17 51.00 41.76
CA GLU A 62 37.93 52.17 42.64
C GLU A 62 37.38 53.44 41.95
N GLY A 63 36.24 53.93 42.47
CA GLY A 63 35.54 55.15 42.05
C GLY A 63 34.08 55.14 42.54
N ASP A 64 33.85 55.80 43.67
CA ASP A 64 32.67 55.75 44.55
C ASP A 64 31.39 56.40 43.98
N GLY A 65 30.22 55.96 44.47
CA GLY A 65 28.92 56.58 44.13
C GLY A 65 27.72 55.63 44.20
N SER A 66 27.11 55.51 45.37
CA SER A 66 25.91 54.70 45.62
C SER A 66 24.66 55.25 44.90
N LEU A 67 24.06 54.48 43.98
CA LEU A 67 22.65 54.64 43.58
C LEU A 67 22.02 53.28 43.20
N ASN A 68 21.05 52.85 44.02
CA ASN A 68 19.89 51.97 43.81
C ASN A 68 20.02 50.56 43.18
N GLU A 69 19.49 49.58 43.93
CA GLU A 69 19.20 48.17 43.56
C GLU A 69 18.22 47.95 42.37
N GLY A 70 17.98 48.95 41.52
CA GLY A 70 17.02 48.89 40.42
C GLY A 70 17.56 48.37 39.08
N ASP A 71 18.88 48.44 38.83
CA ASP A 71 19.38 48.48 37.44
C ASP A 71 20.16 47.24 36.93
N LYS A 72 20.21 46.13 37.67
CA LYS A 72 20.85 44.88 37.18
C LYS A 72 19.92 43.89 36.45
N LYS A 73 18.75 44.34 35.96
CA LYS A 73 17.78 43.46 35.26
C LYS A 73 17.46 43.86 33.81
N ARG A 74 18.40 44.45 33.07
CA ARG A 74 18.27 44.59 31.61
C ARG A 74 19.56 44.26 30.85
N SER A 75 20.09 43.06 31.09
CA SER A 75 20.85 42.38 30.05
C SER A 75 19.88 41.77 29.03
N ARG A 76 20.09 42.11 27.76
CA ARG A 76 19.39 41.62 26.57
C ARG A 76 18.93 40.17 26.73
N ARG A 77 17.64 39.89 26.45
CA ARG A 77 17.16 38.52 26.22
C ARG A 77 17.83 37.97 24.96
N GLN A 78 19.06 37.48 25.09
CA GLN A 78 19.62 36.49 24.19
C GLN A 78 18.64 35.33 24.15
N GLY A 79 18.34 34.84 22.93
CA GLY A 79 17.43 33.72 22.73
C GLY A 79 17.82 32.58 23.67
N ARG A 80 16.88 32.13 24.50
CA ARG A 80 17.12 31.09 25.53
C ARG A 80 17.97 29.97 24.92
N SER A 81 19.22 29.87 25.32
CA SER A 81 20.04 28.69 25.05
C SER A 81 19.29 27.50 25.64
N LYS A 82 18.83 26.59 24.78
CA LYS A 82 18.21 25.37 25.26
C LYS A 82 19.35 24.51 25.79
N THR A 83 19.46 24.40 27.11
CA THR A 83 20.38 23.46 27.74
C THR A 83 19.75 22.09 27.67
N TYR A 84 20.44 21.14 27.05
CA TYR A 84 20.03 19.74 26.98
C TYR A 84 20.90 18.92 27.93
N LYS A 85 20.29 18.07 28.76
CA LYS A 85 21.02 17.05 29.51
C LYS A 85 21.04 15.79 28.65
N VAL A 86 22.21 15.44 28.12
CA VAL A 86 22.41 14.23 27.32
C VAL A 86 23.15 13.22 28.19
N THR A 87 22.54 12.04 28.38
CA THR A 87 23.20 10.90 29.00
C THR A 87 23.55 9.91 27.91
N ILE A 88 24.83 9.57 27.80
CA ILE A 88 25.32 8.55 26.87
C ILE A 88 25.67 7.33 27.71
N SER A 89 24.98 6.21 27.47
CA SER A 89 25.22 4.94 28.15
C SER A 89 25.56 3.87 27.12
N TYR A 90 26.61 3.11 27.37
CA TYR A 90 26.96 1.96 26.55
C TYR A 90 25.86 0.90 26.66
N ALA A 91 25.29 0.48 25.52
CA ALA A 91 24.23 -0.52 25.48
C ALA A 91 24.77 -1.91 25.18
N THR A 92 25.45 -2.09 24.04
CA THR A 92 25.99 -3.38 23.60
C THR A 92 27.04 -3.20 22.50
N LYS A 93 27.84 -4.25 22.26
CA LYS A 93 28.77 -4.36 21.12
C LYS A 93 28.09 -5.14 20.01
N ILE A 94 28.00 -4.57 18.81
CA ILE A 94 27.41 -5.22 17.64
C ILE A 94 28.57 -5.75 16.78
N PRO A 95 28.76 -7.08 16.66
CA PRO A 95 29.86 -7.65 15.89
C PRO A 95 29.55 -7.61 14.39
N LEU A 96 30.30 -6.82 13.60
CA LEU A 96 30.15 -6.81 12.13
C LEU A 96 30.56 -8.15 11.48
N GLN A 97 31.37 -8.96 12.18
CA GLN A 97 31.65 -10.35 11.79
C GLN A 97 30.36 -11.17 11.63
N ALA A 98 29.27 -10.80 12.30
CA ALA A 98 27.97 -11.45 12.11
C ALA A 98 27.46 -11.35 10.65
N ILE A 99 27.88 -10.35 9.87
CA ILE A 99 27.55 -10.23 8.45
C ILE A 99 28.27 -11.32 7.64
N ALA A 100 29.58 -11.47 7.85
CA ALA A 100 30.36 -12.53 7.20
C ALA A 100 29.91 -13.93 7.66
N ASN A 101 29.56 -14.07 8.94
CA ASN A 101 29.04 -15.32 9.48
C ASN A 101 27.64 -15.63 8.96
N ALA A 102 26.76 -14.64 8.75
CA ALA A 102 25.43 -14.88 8.20
C ALA A 102 25.47 -15.43 6.77
N LEU A 103 26.53 -15.13 6.02
CA LEU A 103 26.80 -15.72 4.71
C LEU A 103 27.22 -17.21 4.80
N SER A 104 27.61 -17.72 5.98
CA SER A 104 28.14 -19.08 6.20
C SER A 104 27.35 -19.96 7.21
N VAL A 105 26.97 -19.46 8.40
CA VAL A 105 26.12 -20.14 9.42
C VAL A 105 24.86 -19.31 9.84
N LYS A 106 23.81 -20.01 10.33
CA LYS A 106 22.41 -19.58 10.64
C LYS A 106 22.23 -18.10 11.01
N GLU A 107 21.15 -17.46 10.52
CA GLU A 107 20.84 -16.06 10.84
C GLU A 107 20.69 -15.87 12.35
N SER A 108 21.46 -14.93 12.91
CA SER A 108 21.38 -14.54 14.32
C SER A 108 20.74 -13.15 14.44
N GLU A 109 20.15 -12.83 15.59
CA GLU A 109 19.68 -11.47 15.87
C GLU A 109 20.79 -10.41 15.69
N GLN A 110 22.05 -10.81 15.94
CA GLN A 110 23.23 -9.95 15.77
C GLN A 110 23.44 -9.54 14.30
N PHE A 111 23.06 -10.37 13.33
CA PHE A 111 23.11 -10.01 11.92
C PHE A 111 22.12 -8.89 11.60
N GLN A 112 20.88 -8.99 12.06
CA GLN A 112 19.86 -7.96 11.84
C GLN A 112 20.24 -6.63 12.50
N ASP A 113 20.84 -6.68 13.69
CA ASP A 113 21.37 -5.49 14.35
C ASP A 113 22.56 -4.87 13.58
N ALA A 114 23.48 -5.69 13.07
CA ALA A 114 24.59 -5.21 12.23
C ALA A 114 24.09 -4.52 10.95
N MET A 115 23.13 -5.12 10.25
CA MET A 115 22.50 -4.52 9.07
C MET A 115 21.82 -3.18 9.41
N ARG A 116 21.11 -3.12 10.55
CA ARG A 116 20.46 -1.89 11.04
C ARG A 116 21.48 -0.79 11.32
N VAL A 117 22.65 -1.11 11.86
CA VAL A 117 23.74 -0.14 12.09
C VAL A 117 24.21 0.47 10.77
N LEU A 118 24.48 -0.35 9.75
CA LEU A 118 24.93 0.14 8.44
C LEU A 118 23.89 1.06 7.79
N ASP A 119 22.63 0.67 7.85
CA ASP A 119 21.49 1.46 7.39
C ASP A 119 21.35 2.80 8.14
N ILE A 120 21.66 2.84 9.44
CA ILE A 120 21.69 4.09 10.23
C ILE A 120 22.82 5.01 9.75
N ILE A 121 23.97 4.46 9.39
CA ILE A 121 25.11 5.24 8.87
C ILE A 121 24.71 5.94 7.56
N LEU A 122 24.08 5.22 6.62
CA LEU A 122 23.57 5.82 5.36
C LEU A 122 22.59 6.97 5.65
N ARG A 123 21.68 6.73 6.59
CA ARG A 123 20.69 7.74 7.01
C ARG A 123 21.34 8.95 7.66
N GLN A 124 22.40 8.77 8.45
CA GLN A 124 23.15 9.85 9.07
C GLN A 124 23.91 10.68 8.02
N ASN A 125 24.51 10.05 7.01
CA ASN A 125 25.14 10.76 5.89
C ASN A 125 24.11 11.66 5.17
N ALA A 126 22.94 11.11 4.82
CA ALA A 126 21.87 11.89 4.19
C ALA A 126 21.35 13.03 5.10
N ALA A 127 21.29 12.82 6.41
CA ALA A 127 20.89 13.85 7.37
C ALA A 127 21.87 15.04 7.39
N LYS A 128 23.18 14.78 7.33
CA LYS A 128 24.23 15.83 7.24
C LYS A 128 24.08 16.67 5.98
N GLN A 129 23.58 16.08 4.89
CA GLN A 129 23.32 16.76 3.62
C GLN A 129 21.96 17.51 3.59
N ALA A 130 21.29 17.68 4.75
CA ALA A 130 20.00 18.35 4.87
C ALA A 130 18.87 17.73 4.00
N CYS A 131 18.94 16.42 3.75
CA CYS A 131 17.90 15.69 3.03
C CYS A 131 16.65 15.51 3.90
N LEU A 132 15.48 15.45 3.25
CA LEU A 132 14.29 14.90 3.88
C LEU A 132 14.42 13.38 3.95
N LEU A 133 14.29 12.84 5.16
CA LEU A 133 14.38 11.41 5.44
C LEU A 133 12.98 10.82 5.57
N VAL A 134 12.63 9.88 4.70
CA VAL A 134 11.38 9.10 4.81
C VAL A 134 11.75 7.63 4.81
N ARG A 135 11.78 7.01 6.00
CA ARG A 135 12.31 5.65 6.20
C ARG A 135 13.75 5.58 5.69
N GLN A 136 14.04 4.72 4.71
CA GLN A 136 15.33 4.59 4.02
C GLN A 136 15.37 5.30 2.65
N SER A 137 14.43 6.22 2.40
CA SER A 137 14.47 7.10 1.24
C SER A 137 14.93 8.51 1.61
N PHE A 138 15.81 9.07 0.80
CA PHE A 138 16.47 10.37 1.01
C PHE A 138 16.13 11.31 -0.14
N PHE A 139 15.73 12.54 0.19
CA PHE A 139 15.23 13.53 -0.77
C PHE A 139 15.94 14.87 -0.61
N HIS A 140 16.72 15.26 -1.63
CA HIS A 140 17.50 16.50 -1.63
C HIS A 140 16.64 17.73 -1.92
N ASN A 141 16.93 18.83 -1.23
CA ASN A 141 16.27 20.12 -1.42
C ASN A 141 16.81 20.87 -2.66
N HIS A 142 16.68 20.28 -3.85
CA HIS A 142 17.15 20.91 -5.08
C HIS A 142 15.97 21.12 -6.06
N PRO A 143 15.79 22.32 -6.64
CA PRO A 143 14.67 22.61 -7.56
C PRO A 143 14.56 21.64 -8.74
N LYS A 144 15.69 21.15 -9.28
CA LYS A 144 15.73 20.10 -10.32
C LYS A 144 15.05 18.78 -9.94
N ASN A 145 14.90 18.50 -8.64
CA ASN A 145 14.25 17.29 -8.14
C ASN A 145 12.73 17.49 -7.95
N PHE A 146 12.20 18.69 -8.18
CA PHE A 146 10.80 19.00 -7.96
C PHE A 146 9.96 18.81 -9.22
N ILE A 147 8.83 18.13 -9.06
CA ILE A 147 7.83 17.86 -10.09
C ILE A 147 6.57 18.64 -9.72
N PRO A 148 6.13 19.64 -10.50
CA PRO A 148 4.89 20.35 -10.21
C PRO A 148 3.69 19.42 -10.43
N LEU A 149 2.84 19.25 -9.41
CA LEU A 149 1.62 18.43 -9.50
C LEU A 149 0.34 19.26 -9.47
N GLY A 150 0.44 20.56 -9.16
CA GLY A 150 -0.69 21.47 -8.97
C GLY A 150 -1.31 21.37 -7.58
N GLY A 151 -2.20 22.31 -7.25
CA GLY A 151 -2.87 22.34 -5.95
C GLY A 151 -1.95 22.66 -4.76
N GLY A 152 -0.84 23.35 -4.99
CA GLY A 152 0.17 23.65 -3.97
C GLY A 152 1.02 22.44 -3.54
N VAL A 153 0.97 21.33 -4.30
CA VAL A 153 1.74 20.11 -4.02
C VAL A 153 2.78 19.90 -5.11
N VAL A 154 3.99 19.53 -4.71
CA VAL A 154 5.07 19.14 -5.63
C VAL A 154 5.61 17.76 -5.27
N GLY A 155 5.93 16.97 -6.28
CA GLY A 155 6.69 15.73 -6.10
C GLY A 155 8.17 16.06 -5.91
N CYS A 156 8.84 15.36 -5.02
CA CYS A 156 10.26 15.48 -4.78
C CYS A 156 10.92 14.13 -5.07
N ARG A 157 11.79 14.11 -6.08
CA ARG A 157 12.61 12.96 -6.45
C ARG A 157 13.75 12.78 -5.45
N GLY A 158 14.05 11.53 -5.16
CA GLY A 158 15.13 11.10 -4.29
C GLY A 158 15.46 9.65 -4.58
N PHE A 159 16.12 8.99 -3.64
CA PHE A 159 16.48 7.59 -3.78
C PHE A 159 16.29 6.84 -2.47
N HIS A 160 15.96 5.56 -2.59
CA HIS A 160 16.02 4.57 -1.53
C HIS A 160 17.43 3.99 -1.49
N SER A 161 17.97 3.76 -0.30
CA SER A 161 19.26 3.11 -0.11
C SER A 161 19.20 2.20 1.11
N SER A 162 19.51 0.92 0.95
CA SER A 162 19.55 -0.04 2.07
C SER A 162 20.53 -1.17 1.80
N PHE A 163 21.23 -1.64 2.82
CA PHE A 163 22.06 -2.84 2.70
C PHE A 163 21.19 -4.11 2.69
N ARG A 164 21.62 -5.12 1.94
CA ARG A 164 21.04 -6.48 1.93
C ARG A 164 22.16 -7.52 1.89
N ALA A 165 22.02 -8.60 2.64
CA ALA A 165 22.85 -9.78 2.41
C ALA A 165 22.26 -10.60 1.27
N THR A 166 23.11 -10.99 0.33
CA THR A 166 22.76 -11.82 -0.82
C THR A 166 23.75 -12.96 -0.94
N GLN A 167 23.45 -13.95 -1.78
CA GLN A 167 24.38 -15.05 -2.08
C GLN A 167 25.77 -14.55 -2.56
N GLY A 168 25.80 -13.41 -3.26
CA GLY A 168 27.03 -12.72 -3.68
C GLY A 168 27.69 -11.84 -2.62
N GLY A 169 27.22 -11.88 -1.36
CA GLY A 169 27.76 -11.10 -0.25
C GLY A 169 26.90 -9.88 0.13
N LEU A 170 27.53 -8.89 0.77
CA LEU A 170 26.85 -7.67 1.19
C LEU A 170 26.61 -6.73 0.00
N SER A 171 25.36 -6.46 -0.32
CA SER A 171 24.94 -5.63 -1.45
C SER A 171 24.25 -4.35 -0.98
N LEU A 172 24.57 -3.22 -1.61
CA LEU A 172 23.85 -1.95 -1.42
C LEU A 172 22.75 -1.82 -2.48
N ASN A 173 21.49 -1.90 -2.04
CA ASN A 173 20.34 -1.75 -2.94
C ASN A 173 19.90 -0.28 -3.01
N ILE A 174 19.97 0.31 -4.21
CA ILE A 174 19.56 1.68 -4.48
C ILE A 174 18.45 1.71 -5.54
N ASP A 175 17.39 2.47 -5.28
CA ASP A 175 16.28 2.66 -6.23
C ASP A 175 15.80 4.12 -6.23
N VAL A 176 15.22 4.58 -7.34
CA VAL A 176 14.63 5.93 -7.41
C VAL A 176 13.32 5.94 -6.61
N SER A 177 13.12 7.00 -5.82
CA SER A 177 11.94 7.20 -4.98
C SER A 177 11.37 8.60 -5.19
N THR A 178 10.04 8.75 -5.08
CA THR A 178 9.38 10.06 -5.18
C THR A 178 8.44 10.23 -3.99
N THR A 179 8.61 11.31 -3.24
CA THR A 179 7.73 11.68 -2.11
C THR A 179 7.03 12.99 -2.39
N MET A 180 5.85 13.18 -1.80
CA MET A 180 5.07 14.41 -1.96
C MET A 180 5.47 15.42 -0.89
N ILE A 181 5.74 16.65 -1.31
CA ILE A 181 6.00 17.77 -0.43
C ILE A 181 5.05 18.94 -0.74
N VAL A 182 4.82 19.77 0.27
CA VAL A 182 4.15 21.05 0.11
C VAL A 182 5.06 21.98 -0.69
N LYS A 183 4.50 22.71 -1.65
CA LYS A 183 5.24 23.70 -2.44
C LYS A 183 5.85 24.76 -1.49
N PRO A 184 7.18 24.94 -1.46
CA PRO A 184 7.79 26.02 -0.70
C PRO A 184 7.46 27.38 -1.32
N GLY A 185 7.46 28.43 -0.51
CA GLY A 185 7.18 29.80 -0.95
C GLY A 185 6.06 30.48 -0.16
N PRO A 186 5.55 31.64 -0.62
CA PRO A 186 4.54 32.40 0.10
C PRO A 186 3.28 31.58 0.44
N VAL A 187 2.78 31.70 1.68
CA VAL A 187 1.59 30.95 2.13
C VAL A 187 0.35 31.31 1.30
N ILE A 188 0.24 32.56 0.87
CA ILE A 188 -0.89 33.06 0.05
C ILE A 188 -0.95 32.30 -1.28
N ASP A 189 0.18 32.15 -1.97
CA ASP A 189 0.25 31.48 -3.27
C ASP A 189 -0.11 30.01 -3.16
N PHE A 190 0.37 29.35 -2.10
CA PHE A 190 -0.03 27.99 -1.79
C PHE A 190 -1.55 27.86 -1.60
N LEU A 191 -2.19 28.78 -0.89
CA LEU A 191 -3.65 28.73 -0.69
C LEU A 191 -4.43 28.98 -1.99
N LYS A 192 -3.99 29.96 -2.80
CA LYS A 192 -4.57 30.26 -4.11
C LYS A 192 -4.51 29.03 -5.02
N GLU A 193 -3.36 28.38 -5.11
CA GLU A 193 -3.19 27.15 -5.90
C GLU A 193 -3.98 25.96 -5.33
N ASN A 194 -3.95 25.75 -4.01
CA ASN A 194 -4.59 24.61 -3.37
C ASN A 194 -6.12 24.61 -3.53
N GLN A 195 -6.72 25.80 -3.54
CA GLN A 195 -8.17 25.97 -3.68
C GLN A 195 -8.60 26.33 -5.11
N ASN A 196 -7.65 26.43 -6.05
CA ASN A 196 -7.86 26.81 -7.45
C ASN A 196 -8.57 28.18 -7.60
N VAL A 197 -8.07 29.18 -6.87
CA VAL A 197 -8.65 30.53 -6.80
C VAL A 197 -7.62 31.56 -7.24
N LYS A 198 -8.02 32.50 -8.09
CA LYS A 198 -7.12 33.58 -8.57
C LYS A 198 -7.00 34.73 -7.57
N ASP A 199 -8.10 35.05 -6.90
CA ASP A 199 -8.19 36.16 -5.94
C ASP A 199 -8.14 35.64 -4.49
N SER A 200 -7.37 36.33 -3.65
CA SER A 200 -7.25 36.06 -2.22
C SER A 200 -8.57 36.27 -1.45
N SER A 201 -9.47 37.10 -1.94
CA SER A 201 -10.77 37.36 -1.30
C SER A 201 -11.69 36.12 -1.27
N LYS A 202 -11.53 35.23 -2.25
CA LYS A 202 -12.37 34.03 -2.46
C LYS A 202 -11.81 32.78 -1.78
N ILE A 203 -10.80 32.92 -0.92
CA ILE A 203 -10.22 31.80 -0.17
C ILE A 203 -11.22 31.29 0.87
N ASP A 204 -11.52 30.00 0.83
CA ASP A 204 -12.26 29.29 1.88
C ASP A 204 -11.33 29.06 3.08
N TRP A 205 -11.53 29.87 4.11
CA TRP A 205 -10.70 29.86 5.32
C TRP A 205 -10.93 28.62 6.20
N VAL A 206 -12.07 27.93 6.09
CA VAL A 206 -12.32 26.67 6.79
C VAL A 206 -11.42 25.57 6.21
N LYS A 207 -11.32 25.51 4.87
CA LYS A 207 -10.38 24.62 4.19
C LYS A 207 -8.93 25.02 4.45
N ALA A 208 -8.61 26.32 4.40
CA ALA A 208 -7.26 26.83 4.68
C ALA A 208 -6.77 26.44 6.09
N LYS A 209 -7.63 26.60 7.12
CA LYS A 209 -7.31 26.21 8.50
C LYS A 209 -6.94 24.72 8.62
N ARG A 210 -7.68 23.84 7.93
CA ARG A 210 -7.39 22.40 7.90
C ARG A 210 -6.13 22.07 7.09
N MET A 211 -5.79 22.88 6.10
CA MET A 211 -4.62 22.67 5.26
C MET A 211 -3.31 23.13 5.91
N LEU A 212 -3.31 24.28 6.56
CA LEU A 212 -2.13 24.90 7.14
C LEU A 212 -1.74 24.32 8.51
N LYS A 213 -2.66 23.64 9.19
CA LYS A 213 -2.43 23.06 10.51
C LYS A 213 -1.18 22.18 10.52
N ASN A 214 -0.28 22.44 11.46
CA ASN A 214 1.00 21.76 11.66
C ASN A 214 2.09 22.01 10.60
N LEU A 215 1.85 22.81 9.57
CA LEU A 215 2.91 23.21 8.65
C LEU A 215 3.88 24.18 9.34
N ARG A 216 5.11 24.24 8.84
CA ARG A 216 6.17 25.15 9.25
C ARG A 216 6.31 26.28 8.26
N ILE A 217 6.55 27.47 8.79
CA ILE A 217 6.78 28.69 8.01
C ILE A 217 8.03 29.41 8.50
N THR A 218 8.69 30.12 7.61
CA THR A 218 9.65 31.18 7.93
C THR A 218 8.92 32.51 7.93
N VAL A 219 9.23 33.35 8.92
CA VAL A 219 8.60 34.66 9.10
C VAL A 219 9.57 35.77 8.74
N SER A 220 9.27 36.53 7.70
CA SER A 220 10.05 37.73 7.32
C SER A 220 9.73 38.90 8.27
N PRO A 221 10.73 39.72 8.70
CA PRO A 221 12.16 39.68 8.36
C PRO A 221 13.01 38.82 9.32
N SER A 222 12.40 38.21 10.34
CA SER A 222 13.14 37.46 11.38
C SER A 222 13.81 36.18 10.89
N ASN A 223 13.37 35.64 9.75
CA ASN A 223 13.76 34.35 9.17
C ASN A 223 13.69 33.17 10.16
N GLN A 224 12.88 33.29 11.21
CA GLN A 224 12.69 32.22 12.19
C GLN A 224 11.67 31.20 11.67
N GLU A 225 12.02 29.91 11.79
CA GLU A 225 11.08 28.82 11.55
C GLU A 225 10.10 28.68 12.71
N GLN A 226 8.81 28.70 12.39
CA GLN A 226 7.72 28.55 13.35
C GLN A 226 6.66 27.58 12.83
N LYS A 227 6.01 26.87 13.74
CA LYS A 227 4.96 25.90 13.41
C LYS A 227 3.60 26.57 13.53
N ILE A 228 2.78 26.44 12.49
CA ILE A 228 1.41 26.92 12.46
C ILE A 228 0.56 26.09 13.43
N THR A 229 -0.04 26.77 14.41
CA THR A 229 -0.99 26.18 15.36
C THR A 229 -2.44 26.43 14.95
N GLY A 230 -2.71 27.52 14.22
CA GLY A 230 -4.03 27.84 13.71
C GLY A 230 -4.08 29.14 12.91
N LEU A 231 -5.28 29.71 12.81
CA LEU A 231 -5.56 31.02 12.23
C LEU A 231 -6.15 31.93 13.32
N SER A 232 -6.15 33.24 13.08
CA SER A 232 -6.89 34.22 13.89
C SER A 232 -8.41 34.00 13.80
N ASP A 233 -9.14 34.56 14.77
CA ASP A 233 -10.61 34.54 14.78
C ASP A 233 -11.20 35.69 13.97
N ARG A 234 -10.44 36.77 13.76
CA ARG A 234 -10.80 37.94 12.95
C ARG A 234 -9.73 38.23 11.89
N ILE A 235 -10.08 39.07 10.92
CA ILE A 235 -9.14 39.56 9.89
C ILE A 235 -8.05 40.45 10.51
N CYS A 236 -6.93 40.65 9.81
CA CYS A 236 -5.75 41.35 10.31
C CYS A 236 -6.03 42.79 10.78
N ARG A 237 -6.98 43.48 10.16
CA ARG A 237 -7.42 44.84 10.56
C ARG A 237 -8.19 44.86 11.88
N ASP A 238 -8.92 43.80 12.21
CA ASP A 238 -9.77 43.75 13.40
C ASP A 238 -9.18 42.90 14.53
N GLN A 239 -8.18 42.08 14.21
CA GLN A 239 -7.53 41.21 15.19
C GLN A 239 -6.67 42.05 16.13
N ARG A 240 -7.08 42.13 17.39
CA ARG A 240 -6.38 42.86 18.44
C ARG A 240 -5.51 41.95 19.31
N PHE A 241 -4.52 42.54 19.95
CA PHE A 241 -3.72 41.93 21.01
C PHE A 241 -3.15 42.98 21.95
N SER A 242 -2.96 42.59 23.21
CA SER A 242 -2.31 43.40 24.23
C SER A 242 -0.81 43.57 23.94
N PHE A 243 -0.40 44.79 23.61
CA PHE A 243 0.98 45.19 23.35
C PHE A 243 1.51 46.06 24.49
N LYS A 244 2.61 45.64 25.11
CA LYS A 244 3.28 46.40 26.17
C LYS A 244 4.61 46.94 25.68
N ARG A 245 4.77 48.26 25.67
CA ARG A 245 6.04 48.94 25.34
C ARG A 245 6.79 49.27 26.63
N GLY A 246 7.83 48.50 26.95
CA GLY A 246 8.63 48.77 28.15
C GLY A 246 7.84 48.65 29.46
N ASN A 247 7.84 49.71 30.28
CA ASN A 247 7.12 49.78 31.57
C ASN A 247 5.73 50.43 31.46
N GLU A 248 5.29 50.84 30.27
CA GLU A 248 3.97 51.45 30.04
C GLU A 248 2.83 50.44 30.18
N ASP A 249 1.62 50.92 30.40
CA ASP A 249 0.43 50.07 30.46
C ASP A 249 0.18 49.34 29.13
N PRO A 250 -0.34 48.11 29.18
CA PRO A 250 -0.66 47.35 27.98
C PRO A 250 -1.72 48.07 27.14
N VAL A 251 -1.36 48.42 25.91
CA VAL A 251 -2.28 49.02 24.92
C VAL A 251 -2.81 47.92 24.02
N GLU A 252 -4.12 47.89 23.79
CA GLU A 252 -4.74 47.05 22.77
C GLU A 252 -4.54 47.67 21.38
N VAL A 253 -3.78 46.99 20.53
CA VAL A 253 -3.52 47.40 19.14
C VAL A 253 -3.89 46.28 18.18
N THR A 254 -4.27 46.65 16.97
CA THR A 254 -4.53 45.66 15.92
C THR A 254 -3.22 45.10 15.37
N VAL A 255 -3.26 43.88 14.84
CA VAL A 255 -2.10 43.27 14.17
C VAL A 255 -1.67 44.14 12.98
N TYR A 256 -2.61 44.69 12.21
CA TYR A 256 -2.30 45.57 11.10
C TYR A 256 -1.56 46.84 11.54
N GLU A 257 -2.07 47.56 12.53
CA GLU A 257 -1.43 48.78 13.04
C GLU A 257 -0.05 48.49 13.63
N TYR A 258 0.11 47.38 14.33
CA TYR A 258 1.39 46.96 14.88
C TYR A 258 2.46 46.80 13.78
N PHE A 259 2.15 46.08 12.70
CA PHE A 259 3.12 45.85 11.64
C PHE A 259 3.39 47.11 10.80
N VAL A 260 2.34 47.89 10.48
CA VAL A 260 2.47 49.08 9.63
C VAL A 260 3.06 50.28 10.39
N HIS A 261 2.49 50.64 11.54
CA HIS A 261 2.86 51.87 12.26
C HIS A 261 4.07 51.69 13.19
N TYR A 262 4.15 50.55 13.90
CA TYR A 262 5.22 50.30 14.87
C TYR A 262 6.42 49.58 14.27
N ARG A 263 6.20 48.56 13.43
CA ARG A 263 7.30 47.82 12.75
C ARG A 263 7.73 48.43 11.43
N LYS A 264 6.97 49.40 10.87
CA LYS A 264 7.24 50.04 9.58
C LYS A 264 7.31 49.05 8.41
N ILE A 265 6.52 47.98 8.46
CA ILE A 265 6.40 46.98 7.40
C ILE A 265 5.07 47.21 6.68
N PRO A 266 5.09 47.65 5.40
CA PRO A 266 3.85 47.83 4.65
C PRO A 266 3.22 46.47 4.35
N LEU A 267 1.91 46.34 4.62
CA LEU A 267 1.11 45.16 4.29
C LEU A 267 0.18 45.51 3.14
N ARG A 268 0.34 44.86 1.98
CA ARG A 268 -0.44 45.19 0.76
C ARG A 268 -1.78 44.49 0.75
N GLU A 269 -1.78 43.18 0.99
CA GLU A 269 -2.97 42.32 0.85
C GLU A 269 -3.46 41.78 2.19
N SER A 270 -2.58 41.67 3.20
CA SER A 270 -2.93 41.01 4.48
C SER A 270 -4.03 41.71 5.29
N GLY A 271 -4.33 42.98 5.04
CA GLY A 271 -5.29 43.75 5.84
C GLY A 271 -6.70 43.13 5.86
N ALA A 272 -7.16 42.59 4.74
CA ALA A 272 -8.47 41.95 4.61
C ALA A 272 -8.45 40.42 4.84
N LEU A 273 -7.29 39.86 5.22
CA LEU A 273 -7.08 38.42 5.36
C LEU A 273 -6.89 38.03 6.83
N TYR A 274 -7.10 36.75 7.15
CA TYR A 274 -6.81 36.21 8.48
C TYR A 274 -5.30 36.09 8.71
N CYS A 275 -4.87 36.22 9.97
CA CYS A 275 -3.49 36.05 10.38
C CYS A 275 -3.16 34.58 10.67
N ILE A 276 -1.90 34.21 10.49
CA ILE A 276 -1.38 32.91 10.90
C ILE A 276 -1.09 32.94 12.40
N ASN A 277 -1.60 31.95 13.14
CA ASN A 277 -1.26 31.76 14.54
C ASN A 277 -0.12 30.75 14.67
N VAL A 278 0.98 31.18 15.27
CA VAL A 278 2.18 30.37 15.58
C VAL A 278 2.38 30.15 17.09
N GLY A 279 1.55 30.82 17.90
CA GLY A 279 1.63 30.80 19.36
C GLY A 279 1.02 29.56 19.99
N LYS A 280 1.13 29.45 21.31
CA LYS A 280 0.46 28.40 22.09
C LYS A 280 -1.03 28.73 22.24
N PRO A 281 -1.93 27.75 22.46
CA PRO A 281 -3.37 28.02 22.60
C PRO A 281 -3.71 29.08 23.65
N LYS A 282 -2.98 29.11 24.76
CA LYS A 282 -3.17 30.09 25.85
C LYS A 282 -2.46 31.43 25.64
N ARG A 283 -1.55 31.52 24.66
CA ARG A 283 -0.76 32.72 24.32
C ARG A 283 -0.57 32.73 22.80
N PRO A 284 -1.61 33.13 22.04
CA PRO A 284 -1.53 33.16 20.59
C PRO A 284 -0.50 34.20 20.14
N THR A 285 0.04 34.00 18.94
CA THR A 285 0.97 34.94 18.31
C THR A 285 0.56 35.01 16.86
N PHE A 286 0.07 36.16 16.46
CA PHE A 286 -0.52 36.37 15.14
C PHE A 286 0.48 37.05 14.21
N ILE A 287 0.60 36.51 13.01
CA ILE A 287 1.52 36.98 11.98
C ILE A 287 0.72 37.21 10.70
N PRO A 288 0.85 38.38 10.05
CA PRO A 288 0.26 38.62 8.73
C PRO A 288 0.71 37.57 7.73
N ILE A 289 -0.24 37.07 6.94
CA ILE A 289 0.00 35.94 6.02
C ILE A 289 1.03 36.27 4.92
N GLU A 290 1.13 37.54 4.52
CA GLU A 290 2.11 38.05 3.54
C GLU A 290 3.56 37.96 4.03
N LEU A 291 3.78 37.91 5.34
CA LEU A 291 5.12 37.76 5.93
C LEU A 291 5.50 36.28 6.15
N CYS A 292 4.63 35.35 5.79
CA CYS A 292 4.80 33.93 6.02
C CYS A 292 5.14 33.19 4.72
N SER A 293 6.25 32.44 4.73
CA SER A 293 6.63 31.54 3.64
C SER A 293 6.75 30.10 4.14
N LEU A 294 6.21 29.12 3.42
CA LEU A 294 6.30 27.70 3.71
C LEU A 294 7.74 27.19 3.55
N VAL A 295 8.23 26.52 4.58
CA VAL A 295 9.56 25.86 4.57
C VAL A 295 9.58 24.73 3.53
N SER A 296 10.71 24.53 2.87
CA SER A 296 10.89 23.43 1.92
C SER A 296 10.86 22.04 2.58
N LEU A 297 10.71 21.01 1.76
CA LEU A 297 10.77 19.61 2.15
C LEU A 297 9.77 19.18 3.25
N GLN A 298 8.61 19.84 3.31
CA GLN A 298 7.54 19.44 4.22
C GLN A 298 6.65 18.38 3.57
N ARG A 299 6.63 17.17 4.13
CA ARG A 299 5.88 16.05 3.55
C ARG A 299 4.38 16.33 3.50
N TYR A 300 3.80 16.13 2.32
CA TYR A 300 2.35 16.13 2.11
C TYR A 300 1.80 14.72 2.35
N THR A 301 0.95 14.55 3.37
CA THR A 301 0.43 13.25 3.81
C THR A 301 -1.03 12.99 3.43
N LYS A 302 -1.71 13.97 2.83
CA LYS A 302 -3.11 13.83 2.43
C LYS A 302 -3.21 13.08 1.10
N SER A 303 -4.40 12.55 0.81
CA SER A 303 -4.67 11.85 -0.44
C SER A 303 -4.59 12.80 -1.64
N LEU A 304 -3.83 12.39 -2.66
CA LEU A 304 -3.72 13.11 -3.92
C LEU A 304 -5.00 13.00 -4.76
N SER A 305 -5.29 14.05 -5.55
CA SER A 305 -6.32 14.01 -6.58
C SER A 305 -5.93 13.06 -7.72
N ASN A 306 -6.91 12.63 -8.51
CA ASN A 306 -6.64 11.74 -9.65
C ASN A 306 -5.73 12.40 -10.72
N LEU A 307 -5.83 13.72 -10.87
CA LEU A 307 -4.97 14.49 -11.77
C LEU A 307 -3.53 14.50 -11.25
N GLN A 308 -3.34 14.79 -9.97
CA GLN A 308 -2.02 14.74 -9.30
C GLN A 308 -1.41 13.34 -9.37
N ARG A 309 -2.21 12.28 -9.12
CA ARG A 309 -1.77 10.88 -9.26
C ARG A 309 -1.37 10.51 -10.68
N SER A 310 -2.07 11.05 -11.69
CA SER A 310 -1.70 10.81 -13.09
C SER A 310 -0.39 11.50 -13.42
N ALA A 311 -0.25 12.78 -13.03
CA ALA A 311 0.94 13.59 -13.28
C ALA A 311 2.20 13.00 -12.61
N ILE A 312 2.11 12.55 -11.35
CA ILE A 312 3.25 11.91 -10.68
C ILE A 312 3.63 10.58 -11.34
N VAL A 313 2.65 9.77 -11.73
CA VAL A 313 2.91 8.48 -12.39
C VAL A 313 3.62 8.73 -13.72
N GLU A 314 3.14 9.68 -14.51
CA GLU A 314 3.74 10.06 -15.78
C GLU A 314 5.17 10.59 -15.60
N ALA A 315 5.37 11.52 -14.66
CA ALA A 315 6.66 12.12 -14.38
C ALA A 315 7.65 11.16 -13.69
N SER A 316 7.21 10.03 -13.15
CA SER A 316 8.07 9.01 -12.53
C SER A 316 8.40 7.85 -13.47
N ARG A 317 7.89 7.86 -14.71
CA ARG A 317 8.25 6.85 -15.73
C ARG A 317 9.68 7.11 -16.18
N GLN A 318 10.54 6.13 -15.97
CA GLN A 318 11.92 6.15 -16.45
C GLN A 318 12.22 4.85 -17.18
N LYS A 319 12.77 4.96 -18.38
CA LYS A 319 13.26 3.79 -19.11
C LYS A 319 14.48 3.18 -18.38
N PRO A 320 14.77 1.89 -18.58
CA PRO A 320 15.93 1.20 -18.03
C PRO A 320 17.22 2.02 -18.03
N GLN A 321 17.64 2.52 -19.19
CA GLN A 321 18.89 3.28 -19.34
C GLN A 321 18.89 4.61 -18.56
N GLU A 322 17.82 5.40 -18.68
CA GLU A 322 17.65 6.66 -17.93
C GLU A 322 17.71 6.43 -16.42
N LYS A 323 17.11 5.33 -15.97
CA LYS A 323 17.10 4.95 -14.56
C LYS A 323 18.50 4.54 -14.09
N MET A 324 19.25 3.77 -14.88
CA MET A 324 20.64 3.42 -14.56
C MET A 324 21.53 4.66 -14.42
N THR A 325 21.40 5.63 -15.33
CA THR A 325 22.12 6.91 -15.24
C THR A 325 21.72 7.66 -13.97
N THR A 326 20.42 7.79 -13.69
CA THR A 326 19.91 8.47 -12.48
C THR A 326 20.48 7.85 -11.19
N LEU A 327 20.56 6.52 -11.12
CA LEU A 327 21.09 5.80 -9.97
C LEU A 327 22.60 5.96 -9.82
N THR A 328 23.33 5.95 -10.95
CA THR A 328 24.79 6.18 -10.97
C THR A 328 25.12 7.58 -10.47
N ASP A 329 24.36 8.58 -10.92
CA ASP A 329 24.51 9.97 -10.46
C ASP A 329 24.16 10.12 -8.97
N ALA A 330 23.09 9.46 -8.52
CA ALA A 330 22.70 9.47 -7.10
C ALA A 330 23.77 8.87 -6.19
N LEU A 331 24.41 7.77 -6.60
CA LEU A 331 25.51 7.16 -5.86
C LEU A 331 26.73 8.08 -5.80
N ARG A 332 27.06 8.74 -6.92
CA ARG A 332 28.16 9.71 -7.00
C ARG A 332 27.94 10.91 -6.08
N VAL A 333 26.72 11.47 -6.08
CA VAL A 333 26.35 12.60 -5.22
C VAL A 333 26.35 12.21 -3.73
N SER A 334 25.94 10.99 -3.41
CA SER A 334 25.91 10.49 -2.03
C SER A 334 27.31 10.35 -1.43
N ASN A 335 28.30 10.05 -2.27
CA ASN A 335 29.72 9.91 -1.92
C ASN A 335 29.95 9.08 -0.65
N TYR A 336 29.31 7.91 -0.58
CA TYR A 336 29.35 7.08 0.63
C TYR A 336 30.75 6.64 1.04
N ASN A 337 31.67 6.47 0.08
CA ASN A 337 33.06 6.10 0.36
C ASN A 337 33.84 7.20 1.11
N ALA A 338 33.37 8.44 1.12
CA ALA A 338 33.95 9.51 1.92
C ALA A 338 33.39 9.58 3.36
N ASP A 339 32.36 8.78 3.70
CA ASP A 339 31.84 8.77 5.07
C ASP A 339 32.81 8.05 6.02
N HIS A 340 33.30 8.78 7.01
CA HIS A 340 34.28 8.28 7.98
C HIS A 340 33.80 7.04 8.74
N LEU A 341 32.50 6.88 9.03
CA LEU A 341 31.99 5.73 9.78
C LEU A 341 32.00 4.45 8.93
N LEU A 342 31.70 4.56 7.63
CA LEU A 342 31.80 3.43 6.70
C LEU A 342 33.25 3.03 6.49
N ALA A 343 34.12 4.01 6.24
CA ALA A 343 35.55 3.78 6.07
C ALA A 343 36.20 3.17 7.33
N SER A 344 35.89 3.69 8.53
CA SER A 344 36.39 3.13 9.79
C SER A 344 35.86 1.73 10.09
N SER A 345 34.73 1.35 9.49
CA SER A 345 34.17 -0.01 9.59
C SER A 345 34.74 -0.97 8.55
N GLY A 346 35.69 -0.54 7.71
CA GLY A 346 36.29 -1.35 6.65
C GLY A 346 35.35 -1.61 5.46
N ILE A 347 34.32 -0.78 5.26
CA ILE A 347 33.33 -0.97 4.20
C ILE A 347 33.60 0.02 3.07
N SER A 348 33.81 -0.51 1.86
CA SER A 348 33.87 0.24 0.61
C SER A 348 32.72 -0.17 -0.30
N ILE A 349 32.11 0.81 -0.96
CA ILE A 349 30.98 0.59 -1.88
C ILE A 349 31.50 0.61 -3.33
N ASN A 350 31.25 -0.47 -4.05
CA ASN A 350 31.47 -0.55 -5.48
C ASN A 350 30.47 0.36 -6.22
N CYS A 351 30.96 1.11 -7.21
CA CYS A 351 30.14 2.05 -7.99
C CYS A 351 29.47 1.41 -9.21
N ASN A 352 29.78 0.15 -9.54
CA ASN A 352 29.20 -0.57 -10.65
C ASN A 352 28.00 -1.41 -10.23
N PHE A 353 27.05 -1.60 -11.15
CA PHE A 353 25.93 -2.53 -10.95
C PHE A 353 26.44 -3.98 -10.87
N THR A 354 25.91 -4.74 -9.91
CA THR A 354 26.14 -6.18 -9.79
C THR A 354 25.63 -6.90 -11.04
N GLN A 355 26.51 -7.68 -11.68
CA GLN A 355 26.14 -8.56 -12.79
C GLN A 355 25.56 -9.86 -12.24
N VAL A 356 24.45 -10.31 -12.82
CA VAL A 356 23.77 -11.56 -12.46
C VAL A 356 23.31 -12.27 -13.71
N GLU A 357 23.29 -13.59 -13.66
CA GLU A 357 22.81 -14.42 -14.76
C GLU A 357 21.32 -14.70 -14.58
N GLY A 358 20.52 -14.31 -15.57
CA GLY A 358 19.08 -14.58 -15.60
C GLY A 358 18.74 -15.64 -16.64
N ARG A 359 17.83 -16.54 -16.29
CA ARG A 359 17.24 -17.52 -17.24
C ARG A 359 15.94 -16.96 -17.79
N VAL A 360 15.60 -17.26 -19.04
CA VAL A 360 14.32 -16.82 -19.64
C VAL A 360 13.47 -18.04 -19.93
N LEU A 361 12.40 -18.21 -19.16
CA LEU A 361 11.46 -19.32 -19.36
C LEU A 361 10.66 -19.14 -20.66
N PRO A 362 10.43 -20.22 -21.42
CA PRO A 362 9.62 -20.16 -22.64
C PRO A 362 8.18 -19.79 -22.31
N ALA A 363 7.54 -18.99 -23.17
CA ALA A 363 6.14 -18.63 -22.99
C ALA A 363 5.24 -19.89 -23.07
N PRO A 364 4.32 -20.11 -22.11
CA PRO A 364 3.44 -21.27 -22.14
C PRO A 364 2.47 -21.19 -23.32
N ARG A 365 2.11 -22.34 -23.88
CA ARG A 365 1.15 -22.45 -24.98
C ARG A 365 -0.27 -22.27 -24.45
N LEU A 366 -1.03 -21.39 -25.09
CA LEU A 366 -2.42 -21.12 -24.76
C LEU A 366 -3.34 -21.83 -25.75
N LYS A 367 -4.43 -22.39 -25.24
CA LYS A 367 -5.55 -22.85 -26.06
C LYS A 367 -6.57 -21.72 -26.20
N VAL A 368 -6.98 -21.46 -27.44
CA VAL A 368 -8.02 -20.50 -27.81
C VAL A 368 -9.18 -21.24 -28.50
N GLY A 369 -10.26 -20.55 -28.86
CA GLY A 369 -11.43 -21.15 -29.49
C GLY A 369 -11.08 -21.95 -30.76
N ASN A 370 -11.94 -22.93 -31.08
CA ASN A 370 -11.75 -23.92 -32.16
C ASN A 370 -10.54 -24.84 -31.98
N GLY A 371 -10.01 -24.98 -30.75
CA GLY A 371 -8.95 -25.93 -30.42
C GLY A 371 -7.56 -25.53 -30.91
N LYS A 372 -7.37 -24.31 -31.41
CA LYS A 372 -6.07 -23.80 -31.89
C LYS A 372 -5.14 -23.50 -30.72
N ASP A 373 -3.87 -23.85 -30.89
CA ASP A 373 -2.80 -23.44 -29.99
C ASP A 373 -2.26 -22.05 -30.39
N PHE A 374 -1.98 -21.22 -29.40
CA PHE A 374 -1.41 -19.89 -29.56
C PHE A 374 -0.18 -19.75 -28.66
N ILE A 375 0.93 -19.28 -29.23
CA ILE A 375 2.16 -19.00 -28.47
C ILE A 375 2.26 -17.49 -28.25
N PRO A 376 2.15 -17.01 -26.99
CA PRO A 376 2.29 -15.59 -26.68
C PRO A 376 3.65 -15.04 -27.11
N ARG A 377 3.63 -13.83 -27.68
CA ARG A 377 4.86 -13.07 -27.99
C ARG A 377 4.98 -11.92 -27.01
N ASN A 378 6.15 -11.77 -26.38
CA ASN A 378 6.39 -10.75 -25.35
C ASN A 378 5.30 -10.75 -24.25
N GLY A 379 4.87 -11.94 -23.82
CA GLY A 379 3.82 -12.08 -22.80
C GLY A 379 2.45 -11.54 -23.22
N ARG A 380 2.16 -11.44 -24.51
CA ARG A 380 0.89 -10.92 -25.04
C ARG A 380 0.30 -11.82 -26.11
N TRP A 381 -1.02 -11.79 -26.18
CA TRP A 381 -1.83 -12.40 -27.22
C TRP A 381 -3.00 -11.49 -27.58
N ASN A 382 -3.76 -11.86 -28.59
CA ASN A 382 -5.02 -11.21 -28.94
C ASN A 382 -5.99 -12.25 -29.49
N PHE A 383 -7.27 -11.91 -29.52
CA PHE A 383 -8.33 -12.76 -30.09
C PHE A 383 -8.76 -12.26 -31.47
N ASN A 384 -7.86 -11.66 -32.25
CA ASN A 384 -8.21 -11.20 -33.60
C ASN A 384 -8.49 -12.43 -34.47
N ASN A 385 -9.66 -12.48 -35.09
CA ASN A 385 -10.13 -13.63 -35.88
C ASN A 385 -10.16 -14.97 -35.12
N GLN A 386 -10.27 -14.92 -33.79
CA GLN A 386 -10.36 -16.08 -32.91
C GLN A 386 -11.56 -15.96 -31.97
N LYS A 387 -12.16 -17.10 -31.65
CA LYS A 387 -13.20 -17.23 -30.64
C LYS A 387 -12.58 -17.53 -29.28
N LEU A 388 -13.36 -17.32 -28.22
CA LEU A 388 -13.02 -17.77 -26.87
C LEU A 388 -13.12 -19.29 -26.78
N VAL A 389 -12.45 -19.88 -25.79
CA VAL A 389 -12.46 -21.33 -25.59
C VAL A 389 -13.85 -21.81 -25.18
N GLU A 390 -14.39 -21.24 -24.10
CA GLU A 390 -15.72 -21.57 -23.57
C GLU A 390 -16.52 -20.27 -23.51
N PRO A 391 -17.11 -19.85 -24.65
CA PRO A 391 -17.95 -18.68 -24.69
C PRO A 391 -19.31 -18.96 -24.05
N VAL A 392 -19.87 -17.95 -23.37
CA VAL A 392 -21.22 -18.03 -22.80
C VAL A 392 -22.31 -17.57 -23.77
N THR A 393 -23.52 -18.10 -23.57
CA THR A 393 -24.75 -17.62 -24.17
C THR A 393 -25.58 -16.90 -23.11
N ILE A 394 -25.98 -15.65 -23.37
CA ILE A 394 -26.77 -14.82 -22.47
C ILE A 394 -28.08 -14.45 -23.16
N GLU A 395 -29.14 -15.14 -22.77
CA GLU A 395 -30.48 -14.97 -23.36
C GLU A 395 -31.23 -13.81 -22.70
N ARG A 396 -31.17 -13.72 -21.37
CA ARG A 396 -31.89 -12.70 -20.59
C ARG A 396 -30.91 -11.71 -19.98
N TRP A 397 -30.78 -10.54 -20.59
CA TRP A 397 -29.95 -9.46 -20.07
C TRP A 397 -30.61 -8.09 -20.26
N ALA A 398 -30.19 -7.11 -19.46
CA ALA A 398 -30.69 -5.74 -19.57
C ALA A 398 -29.55 -4.72 -19.52
N ALA A 399 -29.78 -3.56 -20.14
CA ALA A 399 -28.87 -2.43 -20.10
C ALA A 399 -29.44 -1.29 -19.25
N VAL A 400 -28.63 -0.74 -18.35
CA VAL A 400 -29.00 0.27 -17.38
C VAL A 400 -28.09 1.47 -17.55
N ASN A 401 -28.65 2.66 -17.75
CA ASN A 401 -27.90 3.86 -18.10
C ASN A 401 -28.09 5.00 -17.09
N PHE A 402 -27.01 5.33 -16.39
CA PHE A 402 -26.87 6.51 -15.54
C PHE A 402 -26.15 7.67 -16.25
N SER A 403 -25.72 7.49 -17.50
CA SER A 403 -25.06 8.53 -18.29
C SER A 403 -26.05 9.22 -19.24
N ALA A 404 -26.05 10.55 -19.21
CA ALA A 404 -26.89 11.35 -20.11
C ALA A 404 -26.41 11.39 -21.56
N SER A 405 -25.14 11.02 -21.81
CA SER A 405 -24.44 11.29 -23.08
C SER A 405 -24.17 10.04 -23.92
N CYS A 406 -24.72 8.89 -23.53
CA CYS A 406 -24.44 7.60 -24.16
C CYS A 406 -25.63 7.12 -24.99
N ASP A 407 -25.40 6.81 -26.28
CA ASP A 407 -26.34 6.02 -27.08
C ASP A 407 -26.21 4.54 -26.68
N VAL A 408 -27.12 4.11 -25.80
CA VAL A 408 -27.19 2.74 -25.28
C VAL A 408 -27.47 1.74 -26.41
N GLY A 409 -28.33 2.11 -27.36
CA GLY A 409 -28.75 1.23 -28.45
C GLY A 409 -27.59 0.91 -29.38
N HIS A 410 -26.85 1.92 -29.83
CA HIS A 410 -25.67 1.72 -30.66
C HIS A 410 -24.59 0.91 -29.92
N LEU A 411 -24.30 1.26 -28.66
CA LEU A 411 -23.30 0.56 -27.85
C LEU A 411 -23.63 -0.93 -27.67
N CYS A 412 -24.89 -1.26 -27.41
CA CYS A 412 -25.33 -2.64 -27.25
C CYS A 412 -25.26 -3.41 -28.59
N ARG A 413 -25.63 -2.80 -29.72
CA ARG A 413 -25.47 -3.42 -31.04
C ARG A 413 -24.01 -3.74 -31.36
N GLU A 414 -23.09 -2.81 -31.12
CA GLU A 414 -21.66 -3.03 -31.31
C GLU A 414 -21.11 -4.10 -30.35
N LEU A 415 -21.61 -4.14 -29.11
CA LEU A 415 -21.26 -5.19 -28.15
C LEU A 415 -21.73 -6.57 -28.61
N ILE A 416 -22.96 -6.70 -29.13
CA ILE A 416 -23.51 -7.96 -29.68
C ILE A 416 -22.69 -8.39 -30.90
N LYS A 417 -22.42 -7.48 -31.84
CA LYS A 417 -21.60 -7.75 -33.02
C LYS A 417 -20.20 -8.24 -32.65
N CYS A 418 -19.54 -7.54 -31.73
CA CYS A 418 -18.23 -7.93 -31.22
C CYS A 418 -18.31 -9.27 -30.46
N GLY A 419 -19.35 -9.49 -29.67
CA GLY A 419 -19.63 -10.72 -28.95
C GLY A 419 -19.70 -11.93 -29.88
N ASN A 420 -20.53 -11.85 -30.92
CA ASN A 420 -20.70 -12.90 -31.92
C ASN A 420 -19.38 -13.25 -32.61
N LEU A 421 -18.54 -12.25 -32.93
CA LEU A 421 -17.21 -12.47 -33.49
C LEU A 421 -16.27 -13.24 -32.53
N LYS A 422 -16.44 -13.07 -31.21
CA LYS A 422 -15.67 -13.81 -30.19
C LYS A 422 -16.35 -15.10 -29.73
N GLY A 423 -17.54 -15.40 -30.25
CA GLY A 423 -18.33 -16.59 -29.91
C GLY A 423 -19.29 -16.41 -28.75
N ILE A 424 -19.34 -15.24 -28.10
CA ILE A 424 -20.31 -14.93 -27.03
C ILE A 424 -21.63 -14.54 -27.68
N HIS A 425 -22.69 -15.29 -27.40
CA HIS A 425 -24.01 -14.97 -27.92
C HIS A 425 -24.78 -14.11 -26.91
N LEU A 426 -25.14 -12.89 -27.32
CA LEU A 426 -26.01 -11.98 -26.57
C LEU A 426 -27.32 -11.86 -27.33
N SER A 427 -28.46 -12.10 -26.67
CA SER A 427 -29.78 -11.94 -27.30
C SER A 427 -29.97 -10.50 -27.81
N GLY A 428 -30.54 -10.38 -29.02
CA GLY A 428 -30.84 -9.09 -29.65
C GLY A 428 -32.04 -8.36 -29.04
N SER A 429 -32.89 -9.07 -28.29
CA SER A 429 -33.98 -8.48 -27.52
C SER A 429 -33.53 -8.21 -26.09
N PHE A 430 -33.37 -6.94 -25.72
CA PHE A 430 -32.95 -6.53 -24.37
C PHE A 430 -33.68 -5.25 -23.94
N PRO A 431 -34.23 -5.19 -22.71
CA PRO A 431 -34.79 -3.98 -22.16
C PRO A 431 -33.68 -2.98 -21.78
N THR A 432 -33.95 -1.71 -22.05
CA THR A 432 -33.07 -0.60 -21.68
C THR A 432 -33.73 0.30 -20.65
N PHE A 433 -33.00 0.61 -19.58
CA PHE A 433 -33.46 1.47 -18.49
C PHE A 433 -32.62 2.74 -18.45
N GLN A 434 -33.27 3.90 -18.49
CA GLN A 434 -32.63 5.20 -18.53
C GLN A 434 -32.95 5.95 -17.25
N GLU A 435 -31.92 6.49 -16.59
CA GLU A 435 -32.14 7.25 -15.37
C GLU A 435 -33.02 8.48 -15.61
N ASN A 436 -34.07 8.63 -14.80
CA ASN A 436 -34.93 9.79 -14.80
C ASN A 436 -34.12 11.05 -14.41
N PRO A 437 -34.10 12.11 -15.25
CA PRO A 437 -33.35 13.34 -15.01
C PRO A 437 -33.62 13.99 -13.64
N ARG A 438 -34.81 13.82 -13.07
CA ARG A 438 -35.21 14.40 -11.77
C ARG A 438 -34.38 13.86 -10.60
N HIS A 439 -33.88 12.63 -10.68
CA HIS A 439 -33.15 11.98 -9.59
C HIS A 439 -31.63 12.15 -9.71
N ARG A 440 -31.11 12.85 -10.73
CA ARG A 440 -29.65 13.01 -10.94
C ARG A 440 -28.93 13.69 -9.78
N HIS A 441 -29.63 14.58 -9.07
CA HIS A 441 -29.11 15.30 -7.90
C HIS A 441 -29.38 14.56 -6.57
N SER A 442 -30.12 13.45 -6.61
CA SER A 442 -30.36 12.63 -5.43
C SER A 442 -29.09 11.88 -5.01
N PRO A 443 -28.98 11.46 -3.74
CA PRO A 443 -27.88 10.63 -3.27
C PRO A 443 -27.73 9.35 -4.12
N PRO A 444 -26.50 8.86 -4.35
CA PRO A 444 -26.24 7.70 -5.23
C PRO A 444 -27.05 6.45 -4.90
N HIS A 445 -27.32 6.16 -3.62
CA HIS A 445 -28.10 4.99 -3.23
C HIS A 445 -29.58 5.08 -3.63
N VAL A 446 -30.18 6.27 -3.50
CA VAL A 446 -31.57 6.54 -3.92
C VAL A 446 -31.70 6.37 -5.43
N ARG A 447 -30.70 6.84 -6.19
CA ARG A 447 -30.63 6.67 -7.64
C ARG A 447 -30.61 5.20 -8.05
N VAL A 448 -29.82 4.37 -7.35
CA VAL A 448 -29.79 2.93 -7.57
C VAL A 448 -31.13 2.28 -7.20
N GLN A 449 -31.72 2.65 -6.06
CA GLN A 449 -32.99 2.09 -5.61
C GLN A 449 -34.13 2.35 -6.60
N HIS A 450 -34.28 3.58 -7.09
CA HIS A 450 -35.29 3.91 -8.10
C HIS A 450 -35.09 3.15 -9.40
N MET A 451 -33.85 2.96 -9.83
CA MET A 451 -33.54 2.18 -11.03
C MET A 451 -33.98 0.72 -10.87
N PHE A 452 -33.75 0.11 -9.71
CA PHE A 452 -34.21 -1.25 -9.42
C PHE A 452 -35.75 -1.32 -9.36
N GLN A 453 -36.42 -0.33 -8.78
CA GLN A 453 -37.89 -0.26 -8.79
C GLN A 453 -38.46 -0.20 -10.21
N GLU A 454 -37.87 0.61 -11.09
CA GLU A 454 -38.28 0.69 -12.49
C GLU A 454 -38.05 -0.63 -13.24
N MET A 455 -36.92 -1.29 -12.96
CA MET A 455 -36.63 -2.62 -13.50
C MET A 455 -37.64 -3.66 -13.03
N GLU A 456 -37.95 -3.71 -11.73
CA GLU A 456 -38.90 -4.66 -11.14
C GLU A 456 -40.33 -4.46 -11.70
N GLN A 457 -40.71 -3.25 -12.09
CA GLN A 457 -42.01 -2.96 -12.70
C GLN A 457 -42.11 -3.41 -14.18
N LYS A 458 -41.00 -3.31 -14.94
CA LYS A 458 -41.01 -3.53 -16.40
C LYS A 458 -40.48 -4.89 -16.83
N LEU A 459 -39.72 -5.58 -15.97
CA LEU A 459 -39.18 -6.91 -16.27
C LEU A 459 -40.22 -8.00 -15.97
N PRO A 460 -40.20 -9.12 -16.72
CA PRO A 460 -41.00 -10.30 -16.37
C PRO A 460 -40.61 -10.84 -14.98
N ARG A 461 -41.44 -11.72 -14.41
CA ARG A 461 -41.23 -12.31 -13.06
C ARG A 461 -39.83 -12.90 -12.83
N ASP A 462 -39.16 -13.36 -13.90
CA ASP A 462 -37.82 -13.91 -13.80
C ASP A 462 -36.72 -12.84 -13.91
N PRO A 463 -35.77 -12.78 -12.96
CA PRO A 463 -34.68 -11.80 -13.00
C PRO A 463 -33.71 -12.05 -14.17
N PRO A 464 -33.08 -10.99 -14.71
CA PRO A 464 -32.11 -11.11 -15.79
C PRO A 464 -30.85 -11.83 -15.30
N GLN A 465 -30.22 -12.60 -16.20
CA GLN A 465 -28.96 -13.29 -15.93
C GLN A 465 -27.78 -12.30 -15.82
N PHE A 466 -27.87 -11.18 -16.56
CA PHE A 466 -26.79 -10.20 -16.66
C PHE A 466 -27.31 -8.75 -16.77
N LEU A 467 -26.60 -7.83 -16.11
CA LEU A 467 -26.86 -6.38 -16.18
C LEU A 467 -25.63 -5.60 -16.67
N LEU A 468 -25.78 -4.91 -17.80
CA LEU A 468 -24.80 -3.95 -18.29
C LEU A 468 -25.12 -2.55 -17.71
N CYS A 469 -24.24 -2.02 -16.86
CA CYS A 469 -24.44 -0.73 -16.19
C CYS A 469 -23.51 0.34 -16.80
N ILE A 470 -24.09 1.40 -17.36
CA ILE A 470 -23.36 2.52 -17.96
C ILE A 470 -23.29 3.65 -16.94
N LEU A 471 -22.06 3.99 -16.53
CA LEU A 471 -21.79 5.02 -15.53
C LEU A 471 -21.44 6.36 -16.20
N PRO A 472 -21.86 7.49 -15.60
CA PRO A 472 -21.58 8.83 -16.14
C PRO A 472 -20.10 9.18 -16.10
N GLU A 473 -19.36 8.65 -15.12
CA GLU A 473 -17.97 9.01 -14.87
C GLU A 473 -17.05 7.78 -14.88
N ARG A 474 -15.89 7.93 -15.52
CA ARG A 474 -14.90 6.84 -15.66
C ARG A 474 -14.13 6.55 -14.37
N LYS A 475 -13.95 7.56 -13.50
CA LYS A 475 -13.18 7.45 -12.25
C LYS A 475 -14.04 7.97 -11.11
N ASN A 476 -14.09 7.24 -9.99
CA ASN A 476 -14.77 7.63 -8.75
C ASN A 476 -16.29 7.89 -8.92
N CYS A 477 -16.99 7.04 -9.67
CA CYS A 477 -18.44 7.13 -9.72
C CYS A 477 -19.03 6.58 -8.41
N ASP A 478 -19.67 7.46 -7.63
CA ASP A 478 -20.27 7.11 -6.33
C ASP A 478 -21.43 6.11 -6.44
N ILE A 479 -21.96 5.91 -7.66
CA ILE A 479 -23.00 4.90 -7.98
C ILE A 479 -22.42 3.48 -7.97
N TYR A 480 -21.12 3.31 -8.26
CA TYR A 480 -20.52 1.98 -8.43
C TYR A 480 -20.63 1.11 -7.18
N GLY A 481 -20.35 1.66 -5.99
CA GLY A 481 -20.42 0.95 -4.71
C GLY A 481 -21.83 0.42 -4.41
N PRO A 482 -22.84 1.31 -4.31
CA PRO A 482 -24.24 0.93 -4.09
C PRO A 482 -24.77 -0.04 -5.15
N TRP A 483 -24.47 0.20 -6.44
CA TRP A 483 -24.89 -0.68 -7.53
C TRP A 483 -24.36 -2.10 -7.37
N LYS A 484 -23.06 -2.24 -7.07
CA LYS A 484 -22.43 -3.55 -6.88
C LYS A 484 -22.93 -4.26 -5.62
N ARG A 485 -23.16 -3.53 -4.53
CA ARG A 485 -23.72 -4.09 -3.30
C ARG A 485 -25.12 -4.68 -3.56
N ARG A 486 -26.02 -3.91 -4.16
CA ARG A 486 -27.38 -4.34 -4.50
C ARG A 486 -27.36 -5.57 -5.43
N CYS A 487 -26.56 -5.54 -6.50
CA CYS A 487 -26.46 -6.66 -7.44
C CYS A 487 -25.87 -7.93 -6.82
N LEU A 488 -24.77 -7.84 -6.07
CA LEU A 488 -23.99 -9.01 -5.65
C LEU A 488 -24.42 -9.58 -4.31
N SER A 489 -24.90 -8.73 -3.40
CA SER A 489 -25.28 -9.14 -2.05
C SER A 489 -26.78 -9.39 -1.91
N GLU A 490 -27.61 -8.56 -2.54
CA GLU A 490 -29.05 -8.55 -2.26
C GLU A 490 -29.85 -9.30 -3.32
N VAL A 491 -29.63 -9.00 -4.61
CA VAL A 491 -30.41 -9.60 -5.71
C VAL A 491 -29.72 -10.84 -6.32
N GLY A 492 -28.39 -10.86 -6.32
CA GLY A 492 -27.61 -11.98 -6.86
C GLY A 492 -27.57 -12.05 -8.38
N ILE A 493 -27.39 -10.91 -9.05
CA ILE A 493 -27.29 -10.81 -10.52
C ILE A 493 -25.87 -10.40 -10.92
N VAL A 494 -25.34 -11.04 -11.96
CA VAL A 494 -24.03 -10.70 -12.52
C VAL A 494 -24.10 -9.34 -13.23
N THR A 495 -23.15 -8.45 -12.93
CA THR A 495 -23.14 -7.10 -13.52
C THR A 495 -21.76 -6.64 -14.02
N GLN A 496 -21.77 -5.96 -15.17
CA GLN A 496 -20.60 -5.28 -15.73
C GLN A 496 -20.87 -3.77 -15.83
N CYS A 497 -20.07 -2.98 -15.11
CA CYS A 497 -20.11 -1.53 -15.23
C CYS A 497 -19.13 -1.04 -16.30
N ILE A 498 -19.53 -0.07 -17.11
CA ILE A 498 -18.69 0.57 -18.13
C ILE A 498 -18.87 2.09 -18.09
N SER A 499 -17.81 2.80 -18.47
CA SER A 499 -17.88 4.23 -18.80
C SER A 499 -17.22 4.38 -20.17
N PRO A 500 -18.02 4.29 -21.25
CA PRO A 500 -17.48 4.20 -22.59
C PRO A 500 -16.77 5.51 -22.97
N PRO A 501 -15.60 5.45 -23.65
CA PRO A 501 -15.02 6.63 -24.27
C PRO A 501 -15.94 7.15 -25.38
N ARG A 502 -15.77 8.42 -25.77
CA ARG A 502 -16.54 9.04 -26.88
C ARG A 502 -16.50 8.19 -28.16
N GLN A 503 -15.35 7.61 -28.46
CA GLN A 503 -15.18 6.68 -29.58
C GLN A 503 -14.86 5.28 -29.03
N VAL A 504 -15.81 4.36 -29.20
CA VAL A 504 -15.67 2.97 -28.79
C VAL A 504 -14.86 2.22 -29.84
N LYS A 505 -13.77 1.58 -29.42
CA LYS A 505 -12.91 0.75 -30.29
C LYS A 505 -13.19 -0.73 -30.02
N ASP A 506 -13.03 -1.58 -31.02
CA ASP A 506 -13.19 -3.04 -30.91
C ASP A 506 -12.35 -3.66 -29.78
N GLN A 507 -11.13 -3.15 -29.57
CA GLN A 507 -10.26 -3.61 -28.48
C GLN A 507 -10.87 -3.32 -27.10
N TYR A 508 -11.58 -2.20 -26.95
CA TYR A 508 -12.27 -1.86 -25.69
C TYR A 508 -13.42 -2.84 -25.45
N LEU A 509 -14.26 -3.08 -26.47
CA LEU A 509 -15.39 -4.03 -26.37
C LEU A 509 -14.89 -5.46 -26.11
N THR A 510 -13.84 -5.90 -26.80
CA THR A 510 -13.20 -7.20 -26.55
C THR A 510 -12.77 -7.31 -25.08
N ASN A 511 -12.09 -6.31 -24.53
CA ASN A 511 -11.67 -6.31 -23.12
C ASN A 511 -12.83 -6.26 -22.12
N VAL A 512 -14.01 -5.76 -22.52
CA VAL A 512 -15.24 -5.82 -21.73
C VAL A 512 -15.84 -7.22 -21.80
N LEU A 513 -15.93 -7.80 -23.00
CA LEU A 513 -16.44 -9.14 -23.26
C LEU A 513 -15.64 -10.23 -22.53
N LEU A 514 -14.31 -10.10 -22.45
CA LEU A 514 -13.47 -11.00 -21.64
C LEU A 514 -13.92 -11.04 -20.17
N LYS A 515 -14.31 -9.90 -19.61
CA LYS A 515 -14.80 -9.83 -18.22
C LYS A 515 -16.20 -10.41 -18.09
N ILE A 516 -17.08 -10.12 -19.06
CA ILE A 516 -18.45 -10.65 -19.08
C ILE A 516 -18.41 -12.18 -19.12
N ASN A 517 -17.63 -12.76 -20.05
CA ASN A 517 -17.50 -14.20 -20.19
C ASN A 517 -17.02 -14.87 -18.88
N ALA A 518 -15.94 -14.35 -18.28
CA ALA A 518 -15.40 -14.87 -17.02
C ALA A 518 -16.41 -14.78 -15.86
N LYS A 519 -17.17 -13.69 -15.76
CA LYS A 519 -18.20 -13.52 -14.72
C LYS A 519 -19.39 -14.45 -14.88
N MET A 520 -19.73 -14.79 -16.11
CA MET A 520 -20.84 -15.70 -16.42
C MET A 520 -20.42 -17.18 -16.38
N GLY A 521 -19.16 -17.46 -16.04
CA GLY A 521 -18.63 -18.83 -15.88
C GLY A 521 -17.90 -19.39 -17.10
N GLY A 522 -17.78 -18.62 -18.17
CA GLY A 522 -16.99 -19.01 -19.35
C GLY A 522 -15.48 -18.87 -19.13
N ILE A 523 -14.71 -19.48 -20.03
CA ILE A 523 -13.23 -19.41 -20.05
C ILE A 523 -12.79 -18.75 -21.36
N ASN A 524 -11.93 -17.73 -21.25
CA ASN A 524 -11.45 -17.00 -22.42
C ASN A 524 -10.31 -17.74 -23.11
N SER A 525 -9.33 -18.15 -22.32
CA SER A 525 -8.16 -18.94 -22.71
C SER A 525 -7.65 -19.71 -21.49
N PHE A 526 -7.02 -20.86 -21.72
CA PHE A 526 -6.37 -21.67 -20.68
C PHE A 526 -5.07 -22.26 -21.26
N LEU A 527 -4.15 -22.75 -20.43
CA LEU A 527 -2.89 -23.31 -20.93
C LEU A 527 -3.13 -24.68 -21.56
N THR A 528 -2.51 -24.99 -22.69
CA THR A 528 -2.68 -26.32 -23.35
C THR A 528 -2.42 -27.49 -22.39
N VAL A 529 -1.50 -27.29 -21.44
CA VAL A 529 -1.11 -28.22 -20.37
C VAL A 529 -2.07 -28.32 -19.19
N GLU A 530 -3.22 -27.62 -19.18
CA GLU A 530 -4.23 -27.79 -18.11
C GLU A 530 -5.09 -29.04 -18.30
N ARG A 531 -5.24 -29.52 -19.54
CA ARG A 531 -6.08 -30.69 -19.86
C ARG A 531 -5.27 -31.98 -20.00
N SER A 532 -4.01 -31.90 -20.39
CA SER A 532 -3.06 -32.99 -20.14
C SER A 532 -2.52 -32.77 -18.72
N PRO A 533 -2.50 -33.74 -17.79
CA PRO A 533 -2.02 -33.57 -16.41
C PRO A 533 -0.49 -33.39 -16.36
N SER A 534 0.02 -32.42 -17.11
CA SER A 534 1.42 -32.20 -17.42
C SER A 534 2.01 -31.01 -16.66
N ILE A 535 1.19 -30.23 -15.95
CA ILE A 535 1.70 -29.25 -14.98
C ILE A 535 2.35 -30.05 -13.85
N PRO A 536 3.70 -30.02 -13.70
CA PRO A 536 4.41 -31.02 -12.90
C PRO A 536 3.92 -31.16 -11.45
N ILE A 537 3.61 -30.03 -10.81
CA ILE A 537 3.18 -29.99 -9.40
C ILE A 537 1.65 -30.05 -9.29
N ALA A 538 0.94 -29.22 -10.04
CA ALA A 538 -0.50 -29.01 -9.83
C ALA A 538 -1.42 -29.98 -10.60
N GLY A 539 -0.90 -30.66 -11.64
CA GLY A 539 -1.70 -31.50 -12.53
C GLY A 539 -1.74 -32.97 -12.16
N ARG A 540 -0.79 -33.47 -11.35
CA ARG A 540 -0.62 -34.90 -11.05
C ARG A 540 -1.57 -35.42 -9.97
N VAL A 541 -1.80 -34.61 -8.94
CA VAL A 541 -2.69 -34.93 -7.82
C VAL A 541 -3.68 -33.79 -7.58
N PRO A 542 -4.85 -34.05 -6.96
CA PRO A 542 -5.83 -33.01 -6.63
C PRO A 542 -5.18 -31.86 -5.85
N THR A 543 -4.98 -30.72 -6.52
CA THR A 543 -4.23 -29.59 -5.98
C THR A 543 -5.12 -28.36 -5.88
N LEU A 544 -5.20 -27.78 -4.69
CA LEU A 544 -5.86 -26.51 -4.43
C LEU A 544 -4.83 -25.38 -4.45
N ILE A 545 -5.02 -24.39 -5.32
CA ILE A 545 -4.15 -23.21 -5.40
C ILE A 545 -4.88 -22.02 -4.79
N LEU A 546 -4.25 -21.36 -3.82
CA LEU A 546 -4.78 -20.22 -3.10
C LEU A 546 -4.02 -18.93 -3.41
N GLY A 547 -4.74 -17.81 -3.40
CA GLY A 547 -4.18 -16.45 -3.40
C GLY A 547 -4.76 -15.65 -2.25
N MET A 548 -3.90 -14.99 -1.48
CA MET A 548 -4.27 -14.28 -0.25
C MET A 548 -3.72 -12.85 -0.28
N ASP A 549 -4.60 -11.88 -0.02
CA ASP A 549 -4.26 -10.46 0.08
C ASP A 549 -5.09 -9.73 1.14
N VAL A 550 -4.52 -8.66 1.69
CA VAL A 550 -5.19 -7.76 2.62
C VAL A 550 -5.09 -6.34 2.10
N SER A 551 -6.25 -5.70 1.93
CA SER A 551 -6.35 -4.32 1.49
C SER A 551 -6.67 -3.39 2.65
N HIS A 552 -5.89 -2.32 2.79
CA HIS A 552 -6.08 -1.30 3.82
C HIS A 552 -6.77 -0.02 3.28
N GLY A 553 -7.39 0.73 4.19
CA GLY A 553 -7.87 2.08 3.92
C GLY A 553 -6.78 3.04 3.41
N SER A 554 -7.19 4.11 2.72
CA SER A 554 -6.25 5.10 2.18
C SER A 554 -5.42 5.78 3.28
N PRO A 555 -4.16 6.17 2.99
CA PRO A 555 -3.29 6.82 3.96
C PRO A 555 -3.96 8.04 4.62
N GLY A 556 -3.96 8.07 5.94
CA GLY A 556 -4.56 9.14 6.75
C GLY A 556 -5.97 8.83 7.28
N ARG A 557 -6.60 7.73 6.86
CA ARG A 557 -7.80 7.16 7.50
C ARG A 557 -7.39 5.99 8.38
N ALA A 558 -7.45 6.17 9.70
CA ALA A 558 -6.97 5.18 10.67
C ALA A 558 -8.08 4.25 11.20
N ASP A 559 -9.32 4.61 10.87
CA ASP A 559 -10.60 4.06 11.30
C ASP A 559 -11.17 3.02 10.32
N VAL A 560 -10.78 3.08 9.05
CA VAL A 560 -11.29 2.18 8.01
C VAL A 560 -10.78 0.74 8.25
N PRO A 561 -11.67 -0.27 8.29
CA PRO A 561 -11.28 -1.67 8.47
C PRO A 561 -10.44 -2.18 7.30
N SER A 562 -9.57 -3.14 7.57
CA SER A 562 -8.87 -3.85 6.48
C SER A 562 -9.76 -4.95 5.93
N ILE A 563 -9.51 -5.35 4.69
CA ILE A 563 -10.30 -6.35 3.98
C ILE A 563 -9.38 -7.48 3.55
N ALA A 564 -9.55 -8.66 4.14
CA ALA A 564 -8.91 -9.89 3.68
C ALA A 564 -9.69 -10.50 2.54
N ALA A 565 -8.99 -10.93 1.50
CA ALA A 565 -9.53 -11.73 0.42
C ALA A 565 -8.68 -12.98 0.22
N VAL A 566 -9.36 -14.14 0.18
CA VAL A 566 -8.75 -15.42 -0.17
C VAL A 566 -9.46 -15.97 -1.39
N VAL A 567 -8.67 -16.36 -2.38
CA VAL A 567 -9.14 -16.88 -3.67
C VAL A 567 -8.64 -18.30 -3.84
N SER A 568 -9.51 -19.23 -4.25
CA SER A 568 -9.15 -20.61 -4.54
C SER A 568 -9.40 -20.99 -5.99
N SER A 569 -8.55 -21.88 -6.52
CA SER A 569 -8.81 -22.55 -7.80
C SER A 569 -10.02 -23.48 -7.72
N ARG A 570 -10.65 -23.74 -8.88
CA ARG A 570 -11.83 -24.62 -9.02
C ARG A 570 -11.68 -25.58 -10.20
N CYS A 571 -12.44 -26.67 -10.18
CA CYS A 571 -12.53 -27.62 -11.29
C CYS A 571 -11.16 -28.23 -11.66
N TRP A 572 -10.45 -28.79 -10.67
CA TRP A 572 -9.18 -29.48 -10.90
C TRP A 572 -9.34 -30.54 -12.01
N PRO A 573 -8.39 -30.66 -12.96
CA PRO A 573 -7.03 -30.08 -12.99
C PRO A 573 -6.90 -28.65 -13.56
N LEU A 574 -8.00 -27.95 -13.85
CA LEU A 574 -7.93 -26.59 -14.38
C LEU A 574 -7.42 -25.58 -13.33
N ILE A 575 -6.55 -24.65 -13.77
CA ILE A 575 -6.02 -23.55 -12.95
C ILE A 575 -6.48 -22.18 -13.45
N SER A 576 -7.45 -22.15 -14.37
CA SER A 576 -8.01 -20.93 -14.97
C SER A 576 -9.29 -20.42 -14.31
N ARG A 577 -9.95 -21.21 -13.45
CA ARG A 577 -11.20 -20.84 -12.75
C ARG A 577 -10.97 -20.63 -11.27
N TYR A 578 -11.57 -19.58 -10.72
CA TYR A 578 -11.36 -19.20 -9.32
C TYR A 578 -12.65 -18.77 -8.61
N ARG A 579 -12.66 -18.91 -7.28
CA ARG A 579 -13.67 -18.38 -6.37
C ARG A 579 -12.99 -17.49 -5.33
N ALA A 580 -13.66 -16.40 -4.91
CA ALA A 580 -13.17 -15.52 -3.85
C ALA A 580 -14.09 -15.52 -2.63
N VAL A 581 -13.50 -15.48 -1.44
CA VAL A 581 -14.17 -15.22 -0.17
C VAL A 581 -13.48 -14.03 0.49
N VAL A 582 -14.27 -13.08 1.00
CA VAL A 582 -13.80 -11.80 1.52
C VAL A 582 -14.35 -11.58 2.92
N ARG A 583 -13.53 -11.03 3.83
CA ARG A 583 -13.88 -10.69 5.21
C ARG A 583 -13.27 -9.35 5.63
N THR A 584 -13.95 -8.67 6.53
CA THR A 584 -13.42 -7.49 7.23
C THR A 584 -12.62 -7.91 8.44
N GLN A 585 -11.60 -7.12 8.76
CA GLN A 585 -10.78 -7.27 9.95
C GLN A 585 -10.40 -5.89 10.50
N SER A 586 -9.76 -5.90 11.66
CA SER A 586 -9.35 -4.67 12.33
C SER A 586 -8.49 -3.77 11.43
N PRO A 587 -8.62 -2.42 11.57
CA PRO A 587 -7.83 -1.47 10.78
C PRO A 587 -6.33 -1.74 10.90
N LYS A 588 -5.64 -1.78 9.75
CA LYS A 588 -4.17 -1.98 9.63
C LYS A 588 -3.64 -3.31 10.14
N THR A 589 -4.50 -4.29 10.40
CA THR A 589 -4.08 -5.68 10.59
C THR A 589 -3.72 -6.28 9.24
N GLU A 590 -2.49 -6.75 9.08
CA GLU A 590 -1.99 -7.40 7.85
C GLU A 590 -2.22 -8.92 7.87
N LEU A 591 -2.21 -9.55 9.04
CA LEU A 591 -2.46 -11.00 9.17
C LEU A 591 -3.94 -11.32 9.03
N ILE A 592 -4.28 -12.43 8.39
CA ILE A 592 -5.68 -12.84 8.22
C ILE A 592 -6.15 -13.63 9.44
N ASP A 593 -6.99 -13.00 10.27
CA ASP A 593 -7.48 -13.55 11.54
C ASP A 593 -8.67 -14.54 11.40
N SER A 594 -9.22 -14.70 10.20
CA SER A 594 -10.49 -15.45 9.97
C SER A 594 -10.34 -16.61 8.98
N LEU A 595 -9.13 -17.18 8.87
CA LEU A 595 -8.88 -18.34 8.01
C LEU A 595 -9.59 -19.59 8.56
N CYS A 596 -9.49 -19.80 9.87
CA CYS A 596 -10.28 -20.77 10.63
C CYS A 596 -11.05 -20.04 11.72
N LYS A 597 -12.35 -20.28 11.83
CA LYS A 597 -13.20 -19.70 12.87
C LYS A 597 -14.18 -20.74 13.38
N LYS A 598 -13.73 -21.52 14.36
CA LYS A 598 -14.58 -22.49 15.07
C LYS A 598 -15.63 -21.75 15.89
N LEU A 599 -16.88 -22.11 15.66
CA LEU A 599 -18.03 -21.67 16.45
C LEU A 599 -18.21 -22.60 17.67
N PRO A 600 -18.92 -22.16 18.73
CA PRO A 600 -19.18 -22.97 19.91
C PRO A 600 -19.94 -24.29 19.62
N ASN A 601 -20.65 -24.36 18.49
CA ASN A 601 -21.35 -25.55 18.01
C ASN A 601 -20.42 -26.57 17.32
N GLY A 602 -19.11 -26.29 17.23
CA GLY A 602 -18.12 -27.13 16.57
C GLY A 602 -17.97 -26.92 15.06
N GLU A 603 -18.80 -26.07 14.45
CA GLU A 603 -18.70 -25.75 13.02
C GLU A 603 -17.61 -24.72 12.74
N ASP A 604 -16.92 -24.84 11.60
CA ASP A 604 -15.94 -23.84 11.15
C ASP A 604 -16.59 -22.90 10.12
N GLU A 605 -16.80 -21.64 10.49
CA GLU A 605 -17.24 -20.56 9.59
C GLU A 605 -16.05 -19.76 8.99
N GLY A 606 -14.84 -20.31 9.10
CA GLY A 606 -13.62 -19.75 8.54
C GLY A 606 -13.65 -19.64 7.02
N ILE A 607 -12.86 -18.70 6.50
CA ILE A 607 -12.72 -18.49 5.05
C ILE A 607 -12.28 -19.78 4.35
N PHE A 608 -11.33 -20.50 4.95
CA PHE A 608 -10.73 -21.65 4.30
C PHE A 608 -11.71 -22.82 4.18
N ARG A 609 -12.58 -23.02 5.18
CA ARG A 609 -13.62 -24.06 5.15
C ARG A 609 -14.58 -23.87 3.98
N GLU A 610 -15.03 -22.64 3.72
CA GLU A 610 -15.90 -22.35 2.56
C GLU A 610 -15.23 -22.68 1.21
N LEU A 611 -13.92 -22.44 1.10
CA LEU A 611 -13.16 -22.72 -0.12
C LEU A 611 -12.91 -24.22 -0.32
N LEU A 612 -12.65 -24.96 0.77
CA LEU A 612 -12.52 -26.42 0.75
C LEU A 612 -13.81 -27.10 0.29
N ASP A 613 -14.96 -26.69 0.84
CA ASP A 613 -16.26 -27.24 0.45
C ASP A 613 -16.58 -26.95 -1.02
N ASP A 614 -16.20 -25.77 -1.52
CA ASP A 614 -16.36 -25.42 -2.92
C ASP A 614 -15.45 -26.24 -3.86
N PHE A 615 -14.20 -26.47 -3.45
CA PHE A 615 -13.27 -27.31 -4.20
C PHE A 615 -13.80 -28.76 -4.28
N PHE A 616 -14.27 -29.31 -3.17
CA PHE A 616 -14.85 -30.66 -3.15
C PHE A 616 -16.07 -30.76 -4.07
N ARG A 617 -16.97 -29.78 -4.05
CA ARG A 617 -18.16 -29.74 -4.92
C ARG A 617 -17.81 -29.57 -6.41
N SER A 618 -16.76 -28.80 -6.73
CA SER A 618 -16.41 -28.47 -8.11
C SER A 618 -15.46 -29.47 -8.77
N SER A 619 -14.63 -30.16 -7.99
CA SER A 619 -13.63 -31.12 -8.46
C SER A 619 -13.97 -32.57 -8.14
N GLY A 620 -14.97 -32.82 -7.27
CA GLY A 620 -15.39 -34.16 -6.84
C GLY A 620 -14.39 -34.90 -5.96
N ARG A 621 -13.29 -34.25 -5.57
CA ARG A 621 -12.20 -34.82 -4.75
C ARG A 621 -11.73 -33.82 -3.70
N LYS A 622 -11.24 -34.33 -2.57
CA LYS A 622 -10.52 -33.51 -1.58
C LYS A 622 -9.12 -33.19 -2.13
N PRO A 623 -8.56 -32.01 -1.84
CA PRO A 623 -7.20 -31.71 -2.27
C PRO A 623 -6.20 -32.56 -1.47
N GLU A 624 -5.28 -33.20 -2.16
CA GLU A 624 -4.12 -33.89 -1.56
C GLU A 624 -2.96 -32.91 -1.34
N GLN A 625 -2.97 -31.79 -2.07
CA GLN A 625 -1.96 -30.74 -1.98
C GLN A 625 -2.60 -29.35 -1.99
N ILE A 626 -2.02 -28.43 -1.22
CA ILE A 626 -2.47 -27.04 -1.11
C ILE A 626 -1.26 -26.11 -1.32
N ILE A 627 -1.32 -25.31 -2.38
CA ILE A 627 -0.28 -24.31 -2.71
C ILE A 627 -0.83 -22.92 -2.41
N ILE A 628 -0.15 -22.19 -1.54
CA ILE A 628 -0.61 -20.91 -1.01
C ILE A 628 0.29 -19.79 -1.50
N PHE A 629 -0.28 -18.80 -2.18
CA PHE A 629 0.40 -17.58 -2.58
C PHE A 629 -0.09 -16.39 -1.75
N ARG A 630 0.80 -15.76 -0.96
CA ARG A 630 0.49 -14.63 -0.07
C ARG A 630 1.18 -13.33 -0.54
N ASP A 631 0.43 -12.27 -0.82
CA ASP A 631 0.99 -10.91 -1.08
C ASP A 631 1.08 -10.10 0.23
N GLY A 632 1.44 -8.81 0.20
CA GLY A 632 1.22 -7.85 1.29
C GLY A 632 2.19 -7.90 2.47
N VAL A 633 2.85 -9.04 2.72
CA VAL A 633 3.67 -9.26 3.92
C VAL A 633 5.15 -8.91 3.72
N SER A 634 5.74 -8.25 4.72
CA SER A 634 7.18 -7.95 4.77
C SER A 634 7.99 -9.13 5.33
N GLU A 635 9.30 -9.15 5.07
CA GLU A 635 10.23 -10.19 5.60
C GLU A 635 10.12 -10.34 7.13
N SER A 636 9.92 -9.24 7.86
CA SER A 636 9.75 -9.26 9.32
C SER A 636 8.50 -9.99 9.81
N GLN A 637 7.53 -10.23 8.93
CA GLN A 637 6.26 -10.89 9.24
C GLN A 637 6.22 -12.36 8.80
N PHE A 638 7.27 -12.88 8.14
CA PHE A 638 7.28 -14.25 7.60
C PHE A 638 7.00 -15.31 8.68
N ASN A 639 7.63 -15.17 9.86
CA ASN A 639 7.38 -16.07 10.99
C ASN A 639 5.93 -15.98 11.52
N GLN A 640 5.30 -14.81 11.44
CA GLN A 640 3.90 -14.66 11.86
C GLN A 640 2.95 -15.31 10.85
N VAL A 641 3.23 -15.23 9.55
CA VAL A 641 2.45 -15.93 8.52
C VAL A 641 2.52 -17.45 8.73
N LEU A 642 3.72 -17.98 8.99
CA LEU A 642 3.92 -19.40 9.29
C LEU A 642 3.16 -19.82 10.56
N ASN A 643 3.43 -19.17 11.69
CA ASN A 643 2.91 -19.59 13.00
C ASN A 643 1.45 -19.17 13.26
N THR A 644 0.77 -18.56 12.29
CA THR A 644 -0.60 -18.05 12.51
C THR A 644 -1.49 -18.30 11.32
N GLU A 645 -1.09 -17.90 10.10
CA GLU A 645 -1.94 -18.13 8.93
C GLU A 645 -1.89 -19.59 8.47
N LEU A 646 -0.69 -20.17 8.35
CA LEU A 646 -0.54 -21.57 7.94
C LEU A 646 -1.12 -22.52 9.00
N ASP A 647 -0.86 -22.25 10.29
CA ASP A 647 -1.44 -23.04 11.39
C ASP A 647 -2.98 -23.01 11.38
N GLN A 648 -3.61 -21.87 11.13
CA GLN A 648 -5.07 -21.79 10.97
C GLN A 648 -5.57 -22.62 9.78
N ILE A 649 -4.86 -22.59 8.66
CA ILE A 649 -5.23 -23.37 7.46
C ILE A 649 -5.10 -24.87 7.74
N MET A 650 -4.01 -25.29 8.37
CA MET A 650 -3.81 -26.68 8.80
C MET A 650 -4.88 -27.13 9.79
N GLU A 651 -5.28 -26.26 10.72
CA GLU A 651 -6.34 -26.54 11.68
C GLU A 651 -7.71 -26.71 11.00
N ALA A 652 -8.03 -25.89 9.99
CA ALA A 652 -9.25 -26.02 9.21
C ALA A 652 -9.28 -27.28 8.31
N CYS A 653 -8.13 -27.92 8.06
CA CYS A 653 -8.05 -29.23 7.41
C CYS A 653 -8.37 -30.41 8.35
N LYS A 654 -8.29 -30.23 9.68
CA LYS A 654 -8.58 -31.30 10.65
C LYS A 654 -10.11 -31.48 10.76
N LEU A 655 -10.67 -32.29 9.86
CA LEU A 655 -12.10 -32.55 9.84
C LEU A 655 -12.47 -33.62 10.88
N PRO A 656 -13.51 -33.41 11.71
CA PRO A 656 -13.92 -34.38 12.74
C PRO A 656 -14.28 -35.77 12.20
N TYR A 657 -14.65 -35.86 10.92
CA TYR A 657 -15.16 -37.08 10.29
C TYR A 657 -14.15 -37.79 9.38
N ASP A 658 -12.93 -37.24 9.22
CA ASP A 658 -11.89 -37.84 8.39
C ASP A 658 -10.51 -37.49 8.95
N GLU A 659 -10.07 -38.25 9.96
CA GLU A 659 -8.77 -38.08 10.61
C GLU A 659 -7.58 -38.49 9.71
N GLN A 660 -7.84 -39.20 8.61
CA GLN A 660 -6.81 -39.72 7.70
C GLN A 660 -6.43 -38.71 6.62
N TRP A 661 -7.31 -37.77 6.28
CA TRP A 661 -7.01 -36.75 5.28
C TRP A 661 -5.97 -35.74 5.78
N ARG A 662 -4.75 -35.82 5.24
CA ARG A 662 -3.63 -34.92 5.54
C ARG A 662 -3.04 -34.37 4.24
N PRO A 663 -3.53 -33.23 3.74
CA PRO A 663 -2.97 -32.61 2.55
C PRO A 663 -1.56 -32.09 2.84
N LYS A 664 -0.71 -32.08 1.81
CA LYS A 664 0.62 -31.46 1.88
C LYS A 664 0.53 -29.97 1.56
N PHE A 665 1.34 -29.15 2.22
CA PHE A 665 1.30 -27.70 2.07
C PHE A 665 2.57 -27.12 1.45
N MET A 666 2.38 -26.09 0.62
CA MET A 666 3.44 -25.17 0.20
C MET A 666 2.97 -23.73 0.41
N LEU A 667 3.80 -22.91 1.04
CA LEU A 667 3.55 -21.49 1.25
C LEU A 667 4.62 -20.64 0.56
N VAL A 668 4.18 -19.81 -0.37
CA VAL A 668 5.02 -18.89 -1.13
C VAL A 668 4.52 -17.46 -0.92
N VAL A 669 5.39 -16.60 -0.39
CA VAL A 669 5.13 -15.16 -0.31
C VAL A 669 5.58 -14.50 -1.61
N ALA A 670 4.72 -13.68 -2.21
CA ALA A 670 5.03 -12.92 -3.41
C ALA A 670 5.07 -11.42 -3.07
N GLN A 671 6.26 -10.83 -3.08
CA GLN A 671 6.45 -9.41 -2.85
C GLN A 671 6.62 -8.68 -4.17
N LYS A 672 5.60 -7.92 -4.57
CA LYS A 672 5.75 -6.95 -5.66
C LYS A 672 6.41 -5.67 -5.17
N ASN A 673 6.32 -5.35 -3.87
CA ASN A 673 6.69 -4.05 -3.33
C ASN A 673 8.13 -3.95 -2.78
N HIS A 674 9.16 -4.17 -3.61
CA HIS A 674 10.58 -4.01 -3.24
C HIS A 674 11.36 -3.03 -4.14
N HIS A 675 12.65 -2.83 -3.82
CA HIS A 675 13.54 -1.87 -4.48
C HIS A 675 14.43 -2.47 -5.58
N THR A 676 14.63 -3.80 -5.61
CA THR A 676 15.39 -4.50 -6.67
C THR A 676 14.81 -4.25 -8.08
N LYS A 677 15.69 -4.01 -9.06
CA LYS A 677 15.38 -3.88 -10.51
C LYS A 677 16.45 -4.61 -11.31
N PHE A 678 16.06 -5.14 -12.46
CA PHE A 678 16.96 -5.82 -13.38
C PHE A 678 17.03 -5.09 -14.72
N PHE A 679 18.23 -5.03 -15.26
CA PHE A 679 18.55 -4.35 -16.51
C PHE A 679 19.29 -5.33 -17.41
N LYS A 680 19.09 -5.23 -18.73
CA LYS A 680 19.86 -6.02 -19.68
C LYS A 680 21.31 -5.50 -19.73
N ALA A 681 22.28 -6.42 -19.80
CA ALA A 681 23.68 -6.08 -19.98
C ALA A 681 23.90 -5.24 -21.26
N GLY A 682 24.98 -4.45 -21.29
CA GLY A 682 25.33 -3.61 -22.44
C GLY A 682 24.52 -2.31 -22.58
N GLY A 683 23.76 -1.91 -21.55
CA GLY A 683 23.06 -0.62 -21.55
C GLY A 683 21.84 -0.53 -22.46
N SER A 684 21.23 -1.68 -22.78
CA SER A 684 20.04 -1.76 -23.62
C SER A 684 18.90 -0.87 -23.08
N PRO A 685 18.20 -0.11 -23.95
CA PRO A 685 17.07 0.72 -23.54
C PRO A 685 15.84 -0.12 -23.16
N ASP A 686 15.80 -1.39 -23.58
CA ASP A 686 14.70 -2.30 -23.31
C ASP A 686 14.78 -2.96 -21.94
N ASN A 687 13.60 -3.25 -21.39
CA ASN A 687 13.47 -4.06 -20.19
C ASN A 687 13.93 -5.51 -20.43
N VAL A 688 14.20 -6.22 -19.33
CA VAL A 688 14.40 -7.68 -19.38
C VAL A 688 13.16 -8.38 -19.99
N PRO A 689 13.36 -9.44 -20.78
CA PRO A 689 12.26 -10.12 -21.45
C PRO A 689 11.30 -10.78 -20.44
N PRO A 690 10.00 -10.93 -20.79
CA PRO A 690 9.06 -11.66 -19.96
C PRO A 690 9.48 -13.13 -19.83
N GLY A 691 9.31 -13.69 -18.64
CA GLY A 691 9.82 -15.02 -18.27
C GLY A 691 11.24 -14.99 -17.69
N THR A 692 11.87 -13.81 -17.54
CA THR A 692 13.18 -13.73 -16.86
C THR A 692 13.06 -14.14 -15.40
N VAL A 693 13.87 -15.11 -14.98
CA VAL A 693 14.00 -15.65 -13.62
C VAL A 693 15.43 -15.43 -13.15
N ILE A 694 15.57 -14.97 -11.91
CA ILE A 694 16.86 -14.78 -11.23
C ILE A 694 16.75 -15.38 -9.84
N ASP A 695 17.48 -16.46 -9.61
CA ASP A 695 17.57 -17.24 -8.38
C ASP A 695 19.01 -17.32 -7.84
N ASN A 696 19.93 -16.57 -8.45
CA ASN A 696 21.35 -16.53 -8.09
C ASN A 696 21.84 -15.10 -7.74
N GLY A 697 22.93 -15.01 -6.98
CA GLY A 697 23.75 -13.81 -6.74
C GLY A 697 23.13 -12.75 -5.84
N VAL A 698 21.91 -12.30 -6.16
CA VAL A 698 21.15 -11.25 -5.45
C VAL A 698 20.03 -11.80 -4.56
N CYS A 699 19.76 -13.09 -4.64
CA CYS A 699 18.78 -13.78 -3.81
C CYS A 699 19.32 -14.02 -2.40
N HIS A 700 18.45 -14.47 -1.50
CA HIS A 700 18.80 -14.74 -0.12
C HIS A 700 19.90 -15.81 -0.04
N PRO A 701 20.90 -15.67 0.86
CA PRO A 701 21.96 -16.67 1.02
C PRO A 701 21.50 -18.09 1.38
N ARG A 702 20.22 -18.29 1.74
CA ARG A 702 19.73 -19.51 2.41
C ARG A 702 18.29 -19.84 2.13
N ASN A 703 17.42 -18.84 2.19
CA ASN A 703 16.01 -19.05 1.94
C ASN A 703 15.85 -19.39 0.46
N ASN A 704 14.89 -20.24 0.14
CA ASN A 704 14.55 -20.52 -1.24
C ASN A 704 13.72 -19.35 -1.77
N ASP A 705 14.37 -18.44 -2.48
CA ASP A 705 13.76 -17.27 -3.08
C ASP A 705 14.24 -17.03 -4.50
N PHE A 706 13.39 -16.41 -5.31
CA PHE A 706 13.72 -16.04 -6.67
C PHE A 706 12.93 -14.82 -7.11
N TYR A 707 13.50 -14.07 -8.05
CA TYR A 707 12.83 -13.00 -8.74
C TYR A 707 12.28 -13.47 -10.08
N MET A 708 11.09 -13.03 -10.44
CA MET A 708 10.52 -13.29 -11.76
C MET A 708 9.92 -12.03 -12.40
N CYS A 709 10.31 -11.77 -13.64
CA CYS A 709 9.68 -10.81 -14.53
C CYS A 709 8.72 -11.54 -15.48
N ALA A 710 7.54 -11.95 -15.01
CA ALA A 710 6.61 -12.76 -15.82
C ALA A 710 5.96 -12.00 -17.00
N HIS A 711 5.96 -10.67 -16.97
CA HIS A 711 5.25 -9.81 -17.92
C HIS A 711 6.18 -8.84 -18.65
N ALA A 712 5.75 -8.36 -19.81
CA ALA A 712 6.47 -7.32 -20.54
C ALA A 712 6.22 -5.92 -19.93
N GLY A 713 7.28 -5.28 -19.45
CA GLY A 713 7.24 -3.88 -19.01
C GLY A 713 7.28 -2.92 -20.19
N LEU A 714 6.11 -2.52 -20.71
CA LEU A 714 6.03 -1.56 -21.81
C LEU A 714 6.37 -0.12 -21.42
N ILE A 715 6.14 0.23 -20.16
CA ILE A 715 6.22 1.60 -19.68
C ILE A 715 7.10 1.64 -18.45
N GLY A 716 8.12 2.48 -18.49
CA GLY A 716 9.10 2.59 -17.42
C GLY A 716 9.99 1.36 -17.29
N THR A 717 10.50 1.12 -16.08
CA THR A 717 11.33 -0.05 -15.76
C THR A 717 10.47 -1.16 -15.16
N THR A 718 10.61 -2.39 -15.66
CA THR A 718 9.89 -3.56 -15.14
C THR A 718 10.22 -3.77 -13.67
N ARG A 719 9.18 -4.04 -12.88
CA ARG A 719 9.35 -4.50 -11.50
C ARG A 719 9.22 -6.02 -11.49
N PRO A 720 10.28 -6.77 -11.16
CA PRO A 720 10.16 -8.20 -10.91
C PRO A 720 9.26 -8.41 -9.68
N THR A 721 8.67 -9.59 -9.56
CA THR A 721 8.06 -10.04 -8.30
C THR A 721 9.05 -10.95 -7.60
N HIS A 722 9.27 -10.74 -6.31
CA HIS A 722 10.15 -11.56 -5.47
C HIS A 722 9.33 -12.62 -4.76
N TYR A 723 9.61 -13.89 -5.05
CA TYR A 723 8.94 -15.03 -4.44
C TYR A 723 9.84 -15.64 -3.37
N HIS A 724 9.29 -15.85 -2.17
CA HIS A 724 9.94 -16.52 -1.06
C HIS A 724 9.17 -17.77 -0.69
N VAL A 725 9.80 -18.93 -0.76
CA VAL A 725 9.23 -20.19 -0.27
C VAL A 725 9.48 -20.27 1.23
N LEU A 726 8.42 -20.14 2.02
CA LEU A 726 8.50 -20.17 3.49
C LEU A 726 8.29 -21.58 4.04
N TYR A 727 7.53 -22.42 3.33
CA TYR A 727 7.20 -23.78 3.72
C TYR A 727 6.98 -24.64 2.49
N ASP A 728 7.54 -25.86 2.46
CA ASP A 728 7.38 -26.80 1.34
C ASP A 728 7.42 -28.26 1.82
N GLU A 729 6.26 -28.91 1.87
CA GLU A 729 6.11 -30.36 2.07
C GLU A 729 5.99 -31.14 0.74
N LEU A 730 5.79 -30.44 -0.37
CA LEU A 730 5.63 -31.04 -1.69
C LEU A 730 7.00 -31.51 -2.22
N ARG A 731 8.11 -30.97 -1.66
CA ARG A 731 9.50 -31.22 -2.07
C ARG A 731 9.72 -30.87 -3.54
N CYS A 732 9.20 -29.71 -3.91
CA CYS A 732 9.20 -29.25 -5.27
C CYS A 732 10.59 -28.72 -5.67
N SER A 733 11.03 -29.02 -6.89
CA SER A 733 12.24 -28.41 -7.43
C SER A 733 12.01 -26.92 -7.74
N ALA A 734 13.09 -26.12 -7.70
CA ALA A 734 13.02 -24.70 -8.04
C ALA A 734 12.44 -24.48 -9.46
N ASP A 735 12.83 -25.31 -10.43
CA ASP A 735 12.37 -25.18 -11.82
C ASP A 735 10.87 -25.44 -11.95
N GLU A 736 10.34 -26.48 -11.29
CA GLU A 736 8.90 -26.79 -11.32
C GLU A 736 8.08 -25.65 -10.71
N LEU A 737 8.53 -25.05 -9.59
CA LEU A 737 7.83 -23.94 -8.95
C LEU A 737 7.87 -22.69 -9.82
N GLN A 738 9.03 -22.39 -10.42
CA GLN A 738 9.19 -21.25 -11.32
C GLN A 738 8.31 -21.41 -12.57
N GLU A 739 8.23 -22.61 -13.15
CA GLU A 739 7.32 -22.89 -14.27
C GLU A 739 5.85 -22.74 -13.88
N LEU A 740 5.45 -23.19 -12.67
CA LEU A 740 4.10 -23.00 -12.16
C LEU A 740 3.76 -21.52 -11.98
N VAL A 741 4.65 -20.74 -11.36
CA VAL A 741 4.46 -19.29 -11.14
C VAL A 741 4.37 -18.54 -12.47
N HIS A 742 5.19 -18.92 -13.45
CA HIS A 742 5.14 -18.36 -14.79
C HIS A 742 3.81 -18.71 -15.46
N SER A 743 3.39 -19.97 -15.42
CA SER A 743 2.10 -20.45 -15.94
C SER A 743 0.90 -19.72 -15.33
N LEU A 744 0.88 -19.55 -14.01
CA LEU A 744 -0.17 -18.83 -13.29
C LEU A 744 -0.25 -17.34 -13.66
N SER A 745 0.78 -16.79 -14.28
CA SER A 745 0.79 -15.41 -14.77
C SER A 745 0.07 -15.26 -16.13
N TYR A 746 -0.26 -16.36 -16.82
CA TYR A 746 -0.95 -16.37 -18.12
C TYR A 746 -2.44 -16.74 -18.03
N VAL A 747 -2.91 -17.26 -16.90
CA VAL A 747 -4.32 -17.70 -16.70
C VAL A 747 -5.25 -16.59 -16.19
N TYR A 748 -4.84 -15.32 -16.35
CA TYR A 748 -5.61 -14.17 -15.94
C TYR A 748 -6.68 -13.78 -16.98
N GLN A 749 -7.94 -14.08 -16.68
CA GLN A 749 -9.05 -14.04 -17.63
C GLN A 749 -9.44 -12.62 -18.08
N ARG A 750 -9.03 -11.55 -17.39
CA ARG A 750 -9.48 -10.18 -17.68
C ARG A 750 -8.72 -9.48 -18.82
N SER A 751 -7.61 -10.03 -19.30
CA SER A 751 -6.74 -9.41 -20.31
C SER A 751 -5.94 -10.41 -21.12
N THR A 752 -5.50 -10.03 -22.31
CA THR A 752 -4.67 -10.86 -23.19
C THR A 752 -3.17 -10.60 -23.01
N SER A 753 -2.74 -10.51 -21.75
CA SER A 753 -1.34 -10.28 -21.40
C SER A 753 -1.00 -10.97 -20.10
N ALA A 754 0.23 -11.49 -20.00
CA ALA A 754 0.79 -12.00 -18.78
C ALA A 754 0.80 -10.88 -17.72
N ILE A 755 0.44 -11.24 -16.50
CA ILE A 755 0.45 -10.35 -15.34
C ILE A 755 1.76 -10.47 -14.57
N SER A 756 2.05 -9.48 -13.72
CA SER A 756 3.33 -9.39 -13.02
C SER A 756 3.46 -10.35 -11.83
N ILE A 757 2.33 -10.88 -11.34
CA ILE A 757 2.21 -11.73 -10.16
C ILE A 757 1.20 -12.83 -10.51
N VAL A 758 1.15 -13.91 -9.75
CA VAL A 758 0.25 -15.04 -10.03
C VAL A 758 -1.23 -14.61 -10.03
N ALA A 759 -2.02 -15.17 -10.95
CA ALA A 759 -3.45 -14.90 -11.07
C ALA A 759 -4.25 -14.98 -9.75
N PRO A 760 -4.08 -16.01 -8.89
CA PRO A 760 -4.82 -16.09 -7.62
C PRO A 760 -4.63 -14.86 -6.71
N ILE A 761 -3.40 -14.35 -6.56
CA ILE A 761 -3.14 -13.12 -5.80
C ILE A 761 -3.81 -11.93 -6.49
N TYR A 762 -3.65 -11.80 -7.80
CA TYR A 762 -4.25 -10.67 -8.53
C TYR A 762 -5.78 -10.64 -8.37
N TYR A 763 -6.42 -11.81 -8.37
CA TYR A 763 -7.86 -11.93 -8.10
C TYR A 763 -8.22 -11.57 -6.66
N ALA A 764 -7.39 -11.92 -5.67
CA ALA A 764 -7.60 -11.52 -4.28
C ALA A 764 -7.61 -9.98 -4.14
N HIS A 765 -6.66 -9.30 -4.80
CA HIS A 765 -6.59 -7.84 -4.83
C HIS A 765 -7.87 -7.23 -5.42
N LEU A 766 -8.37 -7.81 -6.51
CA LEU A 766 -9.59 -7.35 -7.18
C LEU A 766 -10.84 -7.57 -6.34
N ALA A 767 -10.94 -8.72 -5.68
CA ALA A 767 -12.04 -9.03 -4.77
C ALA A 767 -12.06 -8.08 -3.58
N ALA A 768 -10.92 -7.87 -2.91
CA ALA A 768 -10.79 -6.92 -1.80
C ALA A 768 -11.12 -5.48 -2.25
N ALA A 769 -10.58 -5.04 -3.39
CA ALA A 769 -10.82 -3.69 -3.91
C ALA A 769 -12.28 -3.43 -4.29
N GLN A 770 -12.99 -4.43 -4.82
CA GLN A 770 -14.39 -4.32 -5.18
C GLN A 770 -15.28 -4.28 -3.94
N VAL A 771 -15.06 -5.17 -2.98
CA VAL A 771 -15.84 -5.21 -1.73
C VAL A 771 -15.56 -4.01 -0.83
N SER A 772 -14.35 -3.41 -0.90
CA SER A 772 -14.04 -2.13 -0.26
C SER A 772 -14.98 -0.99 -0.66
N GLN A 773 -15.56 -1.04 -1.86
CA GLN A 773 -16.53 -0.03 -2.29
C GLN A 773 -17.89 -0.18 -1.58
N PHE A 774 -18.17 -1.31 -0.95
CA PHE A 774 -19.39 -1.50 -0.15
C PHE A 774 -19.24 -0.73 1.17
N ILE A 775 -18.08 -0.84 1.83
CA ILE A 775 -17.82 -0.17 3.11
C ILE A 775 -17.75 1.35 2.97
N LYS A 776 -17.11 1.85 1.90
CA LYS A 776 -17.09 3.30 1.63
C LYS A 776 -18.48 3.90 1.49
N PHE A 777 -19.44 3.11 1.02
CA PHE A 777 -20.84 3.51 0.94
C PHE A 777 -21.47 3.57 2.34
N ASP A 778 -21.24 2.57 3.18
CA ASP A 778 -21.80 2.51 4.54
C ASP A 778 -21.36 3.73 5.38
N GLU A 779 -20.09 4.12 5.30
CA GLU A 779 -19.56 5.34 5.95
C GLU A 779 -20.25 6.62 5.46
N LEU A 780 -20.45 6.75 4.15
CA LEU A 780 -21.13 7.93 3.56
C LEU A 780 -22.58 8.00 4.03
N SER A 781 -23.25 6.86 4.20
CA SER A 781 -24.62 6.79 4.69
C SER A 781 -24.75 7.18 6.17
N GLU A 782 -23.79 6.79 7.03
CA GLU A 782 -23.77 7.16 8.45
C GLU A 782 -23.43 8.65 8.67
N THR A 783 -22.59 9.25 7.82
CA THR A 783 -22.32 10.70 7.91
C THR A 783 -23.51 11.60 7.54
N SER A 784 -24.55 11.05 6.91
CA SER A 784 -25.82 11.75 6.63
C SER A 784 -26.77 11.80 7.84
N SER A 785 -26.57 10.95 8.85
CA SER A 785 -27.31 10.99 10.12
C SER A 785 -26.44 11.65 11.19
N GLY A 786 -26.56 12.97 11.35
CA GLY A 786 -25.85 13.67 12.42
C GLY A 786 -26.38 13.27 13.80
N HIS A 787 -25.49 12.92 14.74
CA HIS A 787 -25.38 13.50 16.09
C HIS A 787 -24.22 12.88 16.91
N GLY A 788 -23.52 13.76 17.65
CA GLY A 788 -23.10 13.55 19.06
C GLY A 788 -22.18 12.39 19.40
N GLY A 789 -20.92 12.70 19.77
CA GLY A 789 -19.93 11.70 20.17
C GLY A 789 -20.20 11.01 21.51
N LEU A 790 -19.55 9.85 21.67
CA LEU A 790 -18.93 9.36 22.88
C LEU A 790 -17.96 8.24 22.47
N THR A 791 -16.73 8.33 22.95
CA THR A 791 -15.71 7.29 22.82
C THR A 791 -16.15 6.06 23.60
N SER A 792 -16.74 5.07 22.92
CA SER A 792 -16.87 3.72 23.45
C SER A 792 -15.65 2.88 23.03
N THR A 793 -15.07 2.23 24.02
CA THR A 793 -13.99 1.25 23.90
C THR A 793 -14.47 0.02 23.13
N GLY A 794 -13.79 -0.31 22.02
CA GLY A 794 -14.04 -1.51 21.21
C GLY A 794 -14.90 -1.23 19.99
N VAL A 795 -14.29 -0.76 18.88
CA VAL A 795 -15.00 -0.60 17.61
C VAL A 795 -15.34 -2.00 17.08
N LEU A 796 -16.62 -2.39 17.15
CA LEU A 796 -17.14 -3.56 16.45
C LEU A 796 -16.86 -3.37 14.95
N VAL A 797 -15.98 -4.19 14.39
CA VAL A 797 -15.67 -4.18 12.96
C VAL A 797 -16.95 -4.61 12.21
N PRO A 798 -17.53 -3.77 11.33
CA PRO A 798 -18.73 -4.13 10.60
C PRO A 798 -18.49 -5.39 9.77
N GLN A 799 -19.35 -6.40 9.90
CA GLN A 799 -19.25 -7.61 9.09
C GLN A 799 -19.72 -7.30 7.67
N LEU A 800 -18.94 -7.76 6.68
CA LEU A 800 -19.33 -7.67 5.28
C LEU A 800 -20.57 -8.54 5.01
N PRO A 801 -21.49 -8.07 4.16
CA PRO A 801 -22.63 -8.87 3.81
C PRO A 801 -22.18 -10.07 2.95
N LYS A 802 -22.70 -11.26 3.24
CA LYS A 802 -22.39 -12.48 2.49
C LYS A 802 -22.88 -12.33 1.05
N LEU A 803 -22.06 -12.72 0.08
CA LEU A 803 -22.45 -12.71 -1.34
C LEU A 803 -23.64 -13.65 -1.58
N HIS A 804 -24.54 -13.24 -2.47
CA HIS A 804 -25.71 -14.02 -2.80
C HIS A 804 -25.32 -15.40 -3.39
N LYS A 805 -26.13 -16.43 -3.10
CA LYS A 805 -25.85 -17.84 -3.48
C LYS A 805 -25.60 -18.03 -4.98
N ASN A 806 -26.26 -17.21 -5.82
CA ASN A 806 -26.17 -17.26 -7.28
C ASN A 806 -24.84 -16.69 -7.84
N VAL A 807 -24.17 -15.80 -7.11
CA VAL A 807 -22.95 -15.12 -7.59
C VAL A 807 -21.71 -15.43 -6.77
N ARG A 808 -21.84 -16.01 -5.57
CA ARG A 808 -20.70 -16.33 -4.69
C ARG A 808 -19.68 -17.29 -5.31
N ASN A 809 -20.11 -18.08 -6.31
CA ASN A 809 -19.28 -19.04 -7.04
C ASN A 809 -18.75 -18.48 -8.37
N SER A 810 -19.17 -17.28 -8.77
CA SER A 810 -18.71 -16.65 -10.01
C SER A 810 -17.43 -15.85 -9.77
N MET A 811 -16.71 -15.55 -10.85
CA MET A 811 -15.59 -14.61 -10.82
C MET A 811 -16.10 -13.16 -10.81
N PHE A 812 -16.95 -12.80 -9.85
CA PHE A 812 -17.61 -11.48 -9.77
C PHE A 812 -16.62 -10.29 -9.73
N PHE A 813 -15.38 -10.57 -9.32
CA PHE A 813 -14.23 -9.67 -9.24
C PHE A 813 -13.56 -9.42 -10.60
N CYS A 814 -14.02 -10.07 -11.68
CA CYS A 814 -13.48 -9.88 -13.03
C CYS A 814 -13.78 -8.52 -13.67
#